data_AF-A0A8H4KDU3-F1
#
_entry.id   AF-A0A8H4KDU3-F1
#
_cell.length_a   1.000
_cell.length_b   1.000
_cell.length_c   1.000
_cell.angle_alpha   90.00
_cell.angle_beta   90.00
_cell.angle_gamma   90.00
#
_symmetry.space_group_name_H-M   'P 1'
#
loop_
_entity.id
_entity.type
_entity.pdbx_description
1 polymer ?
#
loop_
_entity_poly.entity_id
_entity_poly.type
_entity_poly.pdbx_seq_one_letter_code
_entity_poly.pdbx_strand_id
1 'polypeptide(L)'
;MRFTTLSLPLLALGASAHKKPLVNEHKLQKDVNIKDLMAGAQKLQDIAEANGNTRVFGGAGHNATVDYLYKTLKATNYYNVKKQPFTELYSAGTADLKVAGEKVQAGIMTYTPAGKASGPLVVAKNLGCDAADFPAESKGNVVLVLRGECPFSQKSSNGKKAGASAVIVYNNVPGELSGTLGAPFGDFAPIVGISQEDGKAILAKIKAGEVKVDLKVDSVVENRVTYNVIAETKEGDHDNVLVVGGHSDSVAAGPGINDDGSGIIGILNVAKALTKYRVKNAVRFGFWSAEEFGLLGSYAYMKSINGSDAEVAKIRAYLNFDMIASPNYIYGIYDGDGSAFNLTGPKGSDAIEKDFERFFKSKKLSSVPSEFSGRSDYAAFIENGVPSGGLFTGAEVLKTKEEAKMFGGEAGVAYDINYHKAGDTIKNLNKEAFLVNTQAIANSVAKYAKSWKGLPRVTHNTRRWDAEVAQVLKRSSGHSHAGGYQHGHAAESGAAYADVTRISLFHTWQTTPTMEQTFFFVDGLHADKSSKKLMRRHVMKGKNAGKTFHRPSRANHAQYQRIPRPFATQFFNFPFPVPVTKVAGKAIDDFFNLTTGLVYPVQLGFPLEKDKIKWLEIMFQDKASYDCSLALIQASNETYLGAGNSTPQFMSCLSQILDQLKTRLNSKDALSDHTLSVVVALIIQEQVAGHYSAAEAHMSGLKTIVDLRGGLEEIKDGIVALKICRTDIMFTMQQGGHPLFHRDHMDQILGVLASQGIELEGDLDIYSIRQERLEPALQQTFFDAMGICRLFNKINRMDEKPLDFLEFQEALASISYRLLQFQPIDESRSKRDIQSAYHLGLSLFMMSIYWHNTQHRLARPGFVAALVKDVLGMLDRYEDEFAFWVLILGGFLTAKDEREWRLQKLREKAEALGIVTWDEVKMFLEKFPWLNAIHDGPGRKLWDDVSS
;
A
#
# COMPACT_ATOMS: atom_id res chain seq x y z
N MET A 1 11.43 82.78 -27.43
CA MET A 1 12.21 81.93 -28.36
C MET A 1 12.68 80.70 -27.59
N ARG A 2 12.16 79.51 -27.93
CA ARG A 2 12.56 78.23 -27.32
C ARG A 2 13.86 77.76 -27.99
N PHE A 3 14.92 77.58 -27.22
CA PHE A 3 16.15 76.96 -27.70
C PHE A 3 16.19 75.50 -27.26
N THR A 4 16.09 74.62 -28.26
CA THR A 4 16.43 73.19 -28.22
C THR A 4 17.94 73.03 -28.26
N THR A 5 18.54 72.32 -27.30
CA THR A 5 19.95 71.91 -27.34
C THR A 5 20.06 70.39 -27.51
N LEU A 6 20.86 70.02 -28.51
CA LEU A 6 21.16 68.67 -28.97
C LEU A 6 21.86 67.82 -27.90
N SER A 7 21.48 66.55 -27.87
CA SER A 7 22.19 65.44 -27.24
C SER A 7 23.32 64.92 -28.15
N LEU A 8 24.53 64.79 -27.59
CA LEU A 8 25.63 63.99 -28.15
C LEU A 8 25.75 62.67 -27.35
N PRO A 9 25.93 61.51 -27.99
CA PRO A 9 25.96 60.22 -27.31
C PRO A 9 27.34 59.95 -26.72
N LEU A 10 27.37 59.59 -25.43
CA LEU A 10 28.55 59.06 -24.76
C LEU A 10 28.68 57.57 -25.14
N LEU A 11 29.81 57.19 -25.75
CA LEU A 11 30.15 55.78 -26.01
C LEU A 11 30.13 54.98 -24.70
N ALA A 12 29.17 54.08 -24.56
CA ALA A 12 29.21 53.02 -23.57
C ALA A 12 30.18 51.93 -24.05
N LEU A 13 31.33 51.81 -23.38
CA LEU A 13 32.18 50.64 -23.45
C LEU A 13 31.36 49.42 -23.00
N GLY A 14 30.93 48.60 -23.95
CA GLY A 14 30.27 47.33 -23.70
C GLY A 14 31.21 46.37 -22.98
N ALA A 15 31.03 46.22 -21.67
CA ALA A 15 31.56 45.07 -20.95
C ALA A 15 30.85 43.82 -21.49
N SER A 16 31.58 43.02 -22.28
CA SER A 16 31.14 41.71 -22.72
C SER A 16 30.81 40.85 -21.50
N ALA A 17 29.53 40.66 -21.21
CA ALA A 17 29.06 39.72 -20.20
C ALA A 17 29.52 38.31 -20.62
N HIS A 18 30.63 37.83 -20.06
CA HIS A 18 31.09 36.46 -20.28
C HIS A 18 29.99 35.49 -19.81
N LYS A 19 29.33 34.83 -20.79
CA LYS A 19 28.35 33.78 -20.52
C LYS A 19 29.01 32.67 -19.69
N LYS A 20 28.39 32.29 -18.57
CA LYS A 20 28.86 31.18 -17.71
C LYS A 20 29.13 29.91 -18.57
N PRO A 21 30.21 29.17 -18.30
CA PRO A 21 30.50 27.93 -19.03
C PRO A 21 29.43 26.86 -18.75
N LEU A 22 29.22 25.94 -19.70
CA LEU A 22 28.39 24.77 -19.45
C LEU A 22 29.02 23.91 -18.33
N VAL A 23 28.18 23.34 -17.47
CA VAL A 23 28.62 22.51 -16.35
C VAL A 23 29.48 21.33 -16.84
N ASN A 24 30.53 21.01 -16.07
CA ASN A 24 31.46 19.93 -16.33
C ASN A 24 31.76 19.17 -15.04
N GLU A 25 31.80 17.85 -15.15
CA GLU A 25 31.94 16.90 -14.05
C GLU A 25 33.20 17.17 -13.23
N HIS A 26 34.36 17.28 -13.89
CA HIS A 26 35.62 17.53 -13.20
C HIS A 26 35.72 18.92 -12.59
N LYS A 27 35.18 19.95 -13.27
CA LYS A 27 35.21 21.33 -12.75
C LYS A 27 34.28 21.50 -11.54
N LEU A 28 33.07 20.96 -11.60
CA LEU A 28 32.12 21.04 -10.48
C LEU A 28 32.63 20.26 -9.26
N GLN A 29 33.24 19.09 -9.47
CA GLN A 29 33.93 18.36 -8.39
C GLN A 29 35.03 19.20 -7.72
N LYS A 30 35.84 19.93 -8.50
CA LYS A 30 36.92 20.78 -7.96
C LYS A 30 36.40 21.98 -7.16
N ASP A 31 35.17 22.42 -7.41
CA ASP A 31 34.55 23.50 -6.66
C ASP A 31 34.04 23.05 -5.27
N VAL A 32 33.94 21.73 -5.04
CA VAL A 32 33.60 21.16 -3.74
C VAL A 32 34.87 20.97 -2.90
N ASN A 33 34.88 21.54 -1.70
CA ASN A 33 36.01 21.43 -0.78
C ASN A 33 35.53 21.21 0.68
N ILE A 34 36.37 20.54 1.46
CA ILE A 34 36.04 20.14 2.83
C ILE A 34 35.86 21.34 3.77
N LYS A 35 36.50 22.49 3.50
CA LYS A 35 36.38 23.69 4.33
C LYS A 35 34.95 24.22 4.30
N ASP A 36 34.34 24.30 3.12
CA ASP A 36 32.95 24.77 2.97
C ASP A 36 31.94 23.77 3.53
N LEU A 37 32.23 22.46 3.42
CA LEU A 37 31.40 21.40 4.02
C LEU A 37 31.42 21.49 5.55
N MET A 38 32.59 21.59 6.17
CA MET A 38 32.69 21.72 7.63
C MET A 38 32.10 23.05 8.12
N ALA A 39 32.21 24.14 7.36
CA ALA A 39 31.58 25.41 7.70
C ALA A 39 30.03 25.31 7.66
N GLY A 40 29.49 24.58 6.68
CA GLY A 40 28.06 24.29 6.61
C GLY A 40 27.58 23.42 7.77
N ALA A 41 28.32 22.36 8.09
CA ALA A 41 28.03 21.47 9.22
C ALA A 41 28.09 22.24 10.55
N GLN A 42 29.08 23.11 10.74
CA GLN A 42 29.16 24.00 11.89
C GLN A 42 27.95 24.91 11.97
N LYS A 43 27.47 25.44 10.84
CA LYS A 43 26.26 26.28 10.84
C LYS A 43 25.03 25.52 11.33
N LEU A 44 24.87 24.25 10.98
CA LEU A 44 23.79 23.40 11.49
C LEU A 44 23.96 23.08 12.98
N GLN A 45 25.20 22.85 13.44
CA GLN A 45 25.51 22.66 14.85
C GLN A 45 25.13 23.91 15.66
N ASP A 46 25.53 25.09 15.21
CA ASP A 46 25.19 26.37 15.87
C ASP A 46 23.66 26.57 15.93
N ILE A 47 22.94 26.21 14.86
CA ILE A 47 21.47 26.27 14.83
C ILE A 47 20.87 25.29 15.84
N ALA A 48 21.35 24.06 15.89
CA ALA A 48 20.85 23.07 16.84
C ALA A 48 21.11 23.51 18.28
N GLU A 49 22.35 23.89 18.63
CA GLU A 49 22.75 24.32 19.97
C GLU A 49 21.92 25.52 20.47
N ALA A 50 21.67 26.50 19.60
CA ALA A 50 20.83 27.66 19.93
C ALA A 50 19.35 27.30 20.17
N ASN A 51 18.92 26.08 19.81
CA ASN A 51 17.52 25.66 19.81
C ASN A 51 17.30 24.30 20.49
N GLY A 52 17.96 24.06 21.62
CA GLY A 52 17.76 22.84 22.42
C GLY A 52 18.58 21.65 21.96
N ASN A 53 19.64 21.90 21.19
CA ASN A 53 20.56 20.90 20.62
C ASN A 53 19.87 19.85 19.71
N THR A 54 18.88 20.28 18.93
CA THR A 54 18.16 19.43 17.98
C THR A 54 17.61 20.26 16.81
N ARG A 55 17.36 19.58 15.67
CA ARG A 55 16.62 20.10 14.53
C ARG A 55 15.35 19.29 14.25
N VAL A 56 14.71 18.77 15.30
CA VAL A 56 13.45 18.03 15.16
C VAL A 56 12.35 18.84 14.46
N PHE A 57 11.61 18.18 13.55
CA PHE A 57 10.68 18.88 12.66
C PHE A 57 9.64 19.73 13.38
N GLY A 58 9.28 20.84 12.75
CA GLY A 58 8.40 21.86 13.32
C GLY A 58 8.94 22.61 14.55
N GLY A 59 10.10 22.21 15.10
CA GLY A 59 10.78 22.90 16.20
C GLY A 59 11.57 24.12 15.74
N ALA A 60 12.04 24.93 16.70
CA ALA A 60 12.76 26.18 16.41
C ALA A 60 14.08 25.94 15.64
N GLY A 61 14.85 24.89 16.00
CA GLY A 61 16.08 24.52 15.30
C GLY A 61 15.85 24.08 13.86
N HIS A 62 14.78 23.31 13.62
CA HIS A 62 14.39 22.93 12.27
C HIS A 62 13.96 24.14 11.44
N ASN A 63 13.10 25.01 12.00
CA ASN A 63 12.63 26.21 11.30
C ASN A 63 13.79 27.16 10.94
N ALA A 64 14.77 27.31 11.83
CA ALA A 64 16.00 28.05 11.56
C ALA A 64 16.85 27.40 10.45
N THR A 65 16.85 26.08 10.36
CA THR A 65 17.54 25.32 9.29
C THR A 65 16.86 25.50 7.94
N VAL A 66 15.54 25.34 7.88
CA VAL A 66 14.72 25.67 6.71
C VAL A 66 14.96 27.11 6.25
N ASP A 67 15.00 28.06 7.18
CA ASP A 67 15.31 29.47 6.91
C ASP A 67 16.70 29.66 6.33
N TYR A 68 17.71 29.00 6.90
CA TYR A 68 19.09 29.04 6.44
C TYR A 68 19.21 28.53 5.01
N LEU A 69 18.62 27.37 4.70
CA LEU A 69 18.62 26.76 3.37
C LEU A 69 17.92 27.68 2.36
N TYR A 70 16.70 28.12 2.69
CA TYR A 70 15.90 29.01 1.84
C TYR A 70 16.62 30.32 1.53
N LYS A 71 17.12 31.03 2.56
CA LYS A 71 17.80 32.32 2.40
C LYS A 71 19.09 32.16 1.60
N THR A 72 19.87 31.13 1.88
CA THR A 72 21.14 30.85 1.19
C THR A 72 20.92 30.63 -0.31
N LEU A 73 19.98 29.76 -0.68
CA LEU A 73 19.70 29.45 -2.09
C LEU A 73 19.03 30.62 -2.80
N LYS A 74 18.10 31.32 -2.16
CA LYS A 74 17.42 32.50 -2.74
C LYS A 74 18.40 33.62 -3.03
N ALA A 75 19.40 33.85 -2.15
CA ALA A 75 20.41 34.88 -2.34
C ALA A 75 21.31 34.67 -3.56
N THR A 76 21.41 33.44 -4.08
CA THR A 76 22.18 33.17 -5.31
C THR A 76 21.56 33.75 -6.57
N ASN A 77 20.25 34.05 -6.54
CA ASN A 77 19.41 34.41 -7.69
C ASN A 77 19.44 33.40 -8.87
N TYR A 78 20.05 32.23 -8.69
CA TYR A 78 20.19 31.18 -9.71
C TYR A 78 19.02 30.19 -9.71
N TYR A 79 18.31 30.10 -8.58
CA TYR A 79 17.22 29.17 -8.35
C TYR A 79 15.87 29.87 -8.18
N ASN A 80 14.80 29.21 -8.61
CA ASN A 80 13.44 29.42 -8.13
C ASN A 80 13.28 28.64 -6.82
N VAL A 81 13.21 29.34 -5.70
CA VAL A 81 13.20 28.73 -4.35
C VAL A 81 11.84 28.90 -3.70
N LYS A 82 11.17 27.80 -3.34
CA LYS A 82 9.91 27.80 -2.57
C LYS A 82 10.08 27.09 -1.23
N LYS A 83 9.32 27.55 -0.23
CA LYS A 83 8.99 26.75 0.94
C LYS A 83 7.63 26.12 0.70
N GLN A 84 7.55 24.79 0.74
CA GLN A 84 6.28 24.08 0.65
C GLN A 84 5.78 23.79 2.05
N PRO A 85 4.71 24.47 2.52
CA PRO A 85 4.12 24.17 3.82
C PRO A 85 3.35 22.86 3.78
N PHE A 86 3.41 22.11 4.87
CA PHE A 86 2.50 21.01 5.17
C PHE A 86 2.38 20.86 6.69
N THR A 87 1.28 20.24 7.15
CA THR A 87 0.97 20.10 8.58
C THR A 87 0.97 18.64 8.94
N GLU A 88 1.75 18.27 9.96
CA GLU A 88 1.82 16.88 10.41
C GLU A 88 1.82 16.75 11.92
N LEU A 89 1.40 15.58 12.39
CA LEU A 89 1.31 15.26 13.80
C LEU A 89 2.72 15.02 14.37
N TYR A 90 3.15 15.91 15.26
CA TYR A 90 4.37 15.79 16.05
C TYR A 90 4.09 15.05 17.35
N SER A 91 4.98 14.12 17.73
CA SER A 91 5.00 13.53 19.06
C SER A 91 6.41 13.47 19.60
N ALA A 92 6.60 13.93 20.84
CA ALA A 92 7.84 13.74 21.57
C ALA A 92 7.55 13.65 23.06
N GLY A 93 8.50 13.12 23.82
CA GLY A 93 8.42 13.16 25.27
C GLY A 93 9.71 12.76 25.95
N THR A 94 9.73 12.92 27.27
CA THR A 94 10.78 12.46 28.18
C THR A 94 10.15 11.70 29.34
N ALA A 95 10.89 10.73 29.88
CA ALA A 95 10.49 9.97 31.05
C ALA A 95 11.56 10.08 32.13
N ASP A 96 11.14 10.44 33.33
CA ASP A 96 11.93 10.30 34.56
C ASP A 96 11.33 9.16 35.37
N LEU A 97 12.04 8.02 35.41
CA LEU A 97 11.65 6.83 36.14
C LEU A 97 12.58 6.60 37.34
N LYS A 98 12.00 6.44 38.52
CA LYS A 98 12.68 5.92 39.71
C LYS A 98 11.97 4.68 40.23
N VAL A 99 12.74 3.65 40.56
CA VAL A 99 12.25 2.39 41.12
C VAL A 99 13.00 2.10 42.40
N ALA A 100 12.28 1.94 43.52
CA ALA A 100 12.86 1.84 44.87
C ALA A 100 13.84 2.99 45.20
N GLY A 101 13.59 4.20 44.70
CA GLY A 101 14.43 5.38 44.91
C GLY A 101 15.62 5.51 43.96
N GLU A 102 15.93 4.48 43.16
CA GLU A 102 17.03 4.47 42.19
C GLU A 102 16.53 4.91 40.81
N LYS A 103 17.33 5.71 40.08
CA LYS A 103 17.00 6.13 38.71
C LYS A 103 17.17 4.95 37.76
N VAL A 104 16.15 4.69 36.94
CA VAL A 104 16.17 3.67 35.89
C VAL A 104 16.02 4.36 34.54
N GLN A 105 16.81 3.94 33.55
CA GLN A 105 16.70 4.47 32.19
C GLN A 105 15.37 3.99 31.58
N ALA A 106 14.60 4.93 31.04
CA ALA A 106 13.29 4.64 30.47
C ALA A 106 13.17 5.24 29.06
N GLY A 107 12.84 4.39 28.09
CA GLY A 107 12.50 4.78 26.73
C GLY A 107 11.06 5.25 26.62
N ILE A 108 10.84 6.38 25.95
CA ILE A 108 9.50 6.87 25.63
C ILE A 108 8.88 6.01 24.52
N MET A 109 7.59 5.72 24.67
CA MET A 109 6.76 5.15 23.61
C MET A 109 6.08 6.29 22.84
N THR A 110 6.27 6.38 21.52
CA THR A 110 5.63 7.41 20.68
C THR A 110 4.11 7.42 20.92
N TYR A 111 3.55 8.62 21.07
CA TYR A 111 2.16 8.87 21.47
C TYR A 111 1.75 8.48 22.89
N THR A 112 2.69 8.14 23.78
CA THR A 112 2.37 8.02 25.21
C THR A 112 1.76 9.34 25.72
N PRO A 113 0.67 9.28 26.51
CA PRO A 113 0.13 10.47 27.14
C PRO A 113 1.04 10.94 28.28
N ALA A 114 1.02 12.24 28.55
CA ALA A 114 1.72 12.84 29.67
C ALA A 114 1.04 12.41 30.98
N GLY A 115 1.82 12.25 32.05
CA GLY A 115 1.27 11.86 33.33
C GLY A 115 2.31 11.70 34.42
N LYS A 116 1.81 11.67 35.65
CA LYS A 116 2.60 11.33 36.83
C LYS A 116 1.96 10.13 37.50
N ALA A 117 2.77 9.15 37.84
CA ALA A 117 2.35 7.99 38.60
C ALA A 117 3.32 7.77 39.75
N SER A 118 2.79 7.58 40.95
CA SER A 118 3.57 7.21 42.13
C SER A 118 2.79 6.15 42.90
N GLY A 119 3.46 5.07 43.28
CA GLY A 119 2.81 3.98 44.02
C GLY A 119 3.54 2.64 43.90
N PRO A 120 2.96 1.58 44.50
CA PRO A 120 3.43 0.22 44.36
C PRO A 120 3.52 -0.25 42.90
N LEU A 121 4.51 -1.09 42.61
CA LEU A 121 4.66 -1.77 41.33
C LEU A 121 3.98 -3.14 41.37
N VAL A 122 3.04 -3.35 40.45
CA VAL A 122 2.28 -4.60 40.30
C VAL A 122 2.72 -5.30 39.03
N VAL A 123 2.89 -6.62 39.07
CA VAL A 123 3.28 -7.39 37.88
C VAL A 123 2.02 -7.87 37.16
N ALA A 124 1.88 -7.55 35.88
CA ALA A 124 0.84 -8.16 35.05
C ALA A 124 1.11 -9.66 34.88
N LYS A 125 0.04 -10.45 34.80
CA LYS A 125 0.11 -11.86 34.42
C LYS A 125 0.45 -11.97 32.93
N ASN A 126 1.08 -13.07 32.54
CA ASN A 126 1.41 -13.37 31.14
C ASN A 126 2.11 -12.19 30.45
N LEU A 127 1.54 -11.71 29.33
CA LEU A 127 2.10 -10.66 28.49
C LEU A 127 1.27 -9.36 28.55
N GLY A 128 0.21 -9.26 29.36
CA GLY A 128 -0.66 -8.07 29.39
C GLY A 128 -1.48 -7.87 28.11
N CYS A 129 -1.71 -8.93 27.35
CA CYS A 129 -2.43 -8.88 26.07
C CYS A 129 -3.94 -8.90 26.28
N ASP A 130 -4.38 -9.52 27.36
CA ASP A 130 -5.77 -9.58 27.78
C ASP A 130 -6.03 -8.66 28.97
N ALA A 131 -7.24 -8.14 29.08
CA ALA A 131 -7.64 -7.35 30.26
C ALA A 131 -7.52 -8.16 31.57
N ALA A 132 -7.71 -9.49 31.50
CA ALA A 132 -7.59 -10.40 32.63
C ALA A 132 -6.14 -10.59 33.13
N ASP A 133 -5.15 -10.19 32.33
CA ASP A 133 -3.75 -10.23 32.73
C ASP A 133 -3.44 -9.18 33.81
N PHE A 134 -4.25 -8.13 33.91
CA PHE A 134 -4.09 -7.07 34.89
C PHE A 134 -4.85 -7.45 36.16
N PRO A 135 -4.16 -7.79 37.26
CA PRO A 135 -4.82 -8.19 38.50
C PRO A 135 -5.52 -6.99 39.16
N ALA A 136 -6.40 -7.24 40.13
CA ALA A 136 -7.23 -6.19 40.75
C ALA A 136 -6.38 -5.09 41.42
N GLU A 137 -5.20 -5.46 41.90
CA GLU A 137 -4.18 -4.60 42.50
C GLU A 137 -3.62 -3.57 41.52
N SER A 138 -3.84 -3.71 40.21
CA SER A 138 -3.43 -2.73 39.20
C SER A 138 -4.11 -1.38 39.40
N LYS A 139 -5.30 -1.34 40.01
CA LYS A 139 -6.09 -0.13 40.16
C LYS A 139 -5.37 0.90 41.07
N GLY A 140 -5.00 2.04 40.49
CA GLY A 140 -4.26 3.13 41.15
C GLY A 140 -2.73 2.97 41.11
N ASN A 141 -2.23 1.80 40.72
CA ASN A 141 -0.82 1.43 40.83
C ASN A 141 -0.11 1.41 39.46
N VAL A 142 1.23 1.34 39.49
CA VAL A 142 2.04 1.20 38.28
C VAL A 142 2.16 -0.28 37.95
N VAL A 143 2.03 -0.65 36.67
CA VAL A 143 2.07 -2.06 36.26
C VAL A 143 3.31 -2.36 35.44
N LEU A 144 4.08 -3.37 35.84
CA LEU A 144 5.20 -3.93 35.09
C LEU A 144 4.72 -5.07 34.19
N VAL A 145 5.04 -4.99 32.89
CA VAL A 145 4.57 -5.93 31.86
C VAL A 145 5.75 -6.39 31.00
N LEU A 146 5.80 -7.67 30.64
CA LEU A 146 6.82 -8.20 29.72
C LEU A 146 6.51 -7.80 28.27
N ARG A 147 7.52 -7.40 27.49
CA ARG A 147 7.41 -7.27 26.03
C ARG A 147 7.07 -8.63 25.42
N GLY A 148 6.10 -8.66 24.51
CA GLY A 148 5.61 -9.91 23.94
C GLY A 148 4.89 -9.68 22.62
N GLU A 149 3.95 -10.57 22.30
CA GLU A 149 3.34 -10.68 20.97
C GLU A 149 2.32 -9.58 20.66
N CYS A 150 1.64 -9.04 21.68
CA CYS A 150 0.65 -7.97 21.49
C CYS A 150 1.28 -6.56 21.46
N PRO A 151 0.65 -5.60 20.74
CA PRO A 151 1.13 -4.22 20.65
C PRO A 151 1.23 -3.49 22.00
N PHE A 152 2.14 -2.52 22.10
CA PHE A 152 2.28 -1.66 23.29
C PHE A 152 1.01 -0.85 23.58
N SER A 153 0.29 -0.42 22.53
CA SER A 153 -1.01 0.25 22.64
C SER A 153 -2.05 -0.61 23.38
N GLN A 154 -2.08 -1.91 23.09
CA GLN A 154 -2.97 -2.86 23.76
C GLN A 154 -2.61 -3.00 25.24
N LYS A 155 -1.32 -3.14 25.56
CA LYS A 155 -0.84 -3.21 26.97
C LYS A 155 -1.21 -1.95 27.75
N SER A 156 -1.01 -0.77 27.14
CA SER A 156 -1.38 0.51 27.74
C SER A 156 -2.90 0.64 27.94
N SER A 157 -3.70 0.28 26.93
CA SER A 157 -5.17 0.35 27.00
C SER A 157 -5.74 -0.63 28.04
N ASN A 158 -5.22 -1.86 28.11
CA ASN A 158 -5.62 -2.83 29.11
C ASN A 158 -5.25 -2.37 30.52
N GLY A 159 -4.04 -1.85 30.72
CA GLY A 159 -3.62 -1.25 31.99
C GLY A 159 -4.54 -0.10 32.40
N LYS A 160 -4.85 0.80 31.47
CA LYS A 160 -5.79 1.91 31.68
C LYS A 160 -7.18 1.42 32.11
N LYS A 161 -7.74 0.43 31.41
CA LYS A 161 -9.04 -0.18 31.73
C LYS A 161 -9.04 -0.87 33.10
N ALA A 162 -7.92 -1.47 33.50
CA ALA A 162 -7.74 -2.04 34.83
C ALA A 162 -7.51 -0.97 35.92
N GLY A 163 -7.42 0.30 35.55
CA GLY A 163 -7.21 1.43 36.45
C GLY A 163 -5.75 1.70 36.81
N ALA A 164 -4.79 1.15 36.07
CA ALA A 164 -3.37 1.44 36.27
C ALA A 164 -3.07 2.93 36.08
N SER A 165 -2.24 3.49 36.96
CA SER A 165 -1.78 4.87 36.87
C SER A 165 -0.68 5.06 35.83
N ALA A 166 0.10 4.01 35.56
CA ALA A 166 1.03 3.91 34.44
C ALA A 166 1.40 2.45 34.13
N VAL A 167 2.01 2.22 32.96
CA VAL A 167 2.52 0.91 32.53
C VAL A 167 4.01 1.00 32.22
N ILE A 168 4.82 0.07 32.73
CA ILE A 168 6.23 -0.09 32.41
C ILE A 168 6.38 -1.39 31.66
N VAL A 169 6.93 -1.35 30.44
CA VAL A 169 7.22 -2.54 29.65
C VAL A 169 8.71 -2.84 29.75
N TYR A 170 9.09 -4.06 30.16
CA TYR A 170 10.50 -4.45 30.12
C TYR A 170 10.79 -5.36 28.94
N ASN A 171 11.98 -5.19 28.37
CA ASN A 171 12.36 -5.84 27.12
C ASN A 171 12.47 -7.37 27.26
N ASN A 172 12.20 -8.09 26.17
CA ASN A 172 12.33 -9.55 26.09
C ASN A 172 13.63 -10.00 25.39
N VAL A 173 14.42 -9.04 24.91
CA VAL A 173 15.79 -9.19 24.41
C VAL A 173 16.70 -8.18 25.12
N PRO A 174 18.03 -8.40 25.15
CA PRO A 174 18.96 -7.44 25.74
C PRO A 174 18.84 -6.05 25.12
N GLY A 175 19.09 -5.01 25.93
CA GLY A 175 19.10 -3.61 25.48
C GLY A 175 17.83 -2.83 25.78
N GLU A 176 17.91 -1.52 25.53
CA GLU A 176 16.85 -0.55 25.81
C GLU A 176 15.55 -0.84 25.03
N LEU A 177 14.43 -0.32 25.54
CA LEU A 177 13.13 -0.47 24.89
C LEU A 177 12.46 0.88 24.64
N SER A 178 12.28 1.19 23.37
CA SER A 178 11.32 2.18 22.88
C SER A 178 10.38 1.55 21.88
N GLY A 179 9.27 2.23 21.58
CA GLY A 179 8.24 1.72 20.69
C GLY A 179 7.20 2.79 20.38
N THR A 180 6.08 2.40 19.78
CA THR A 180 4.97 3.30 19.44
C THR A 180 3.65 2.73 19.91
N LEU A 181 2.71 3.61 20.29
CA LEU A 181 1.31 3.24 20.49
C LEU A 181 0.51 3.24 19.18
N GLY A 182 1.18 3.46 18.05
CA GLY A 182 0.63 3.48 16.69
C GLY A 182 -0.05 4.80 16.34
N ALA A 183 -0.92 5.32 17.21
CA ALA A 183 -1.64 6.58 17.00
C ALA A 183 -1.94 7.26 18.33
N PRO A 184 -2.20 8.58 18.38
CA PRO A 184 -2.47 9.30 19.62
C PRO A 184 -3.89 9.17 20.17
N PHE A 185 -4.81 8.50 19.46
CA PHE A 185 -6.25 8.57 19.74
C PHE A 185 -6.78 7.46 20.66
N GLY A 186 -5.92 6.61 21.22
CA GLY A 186 -6.34 5.57 22.15
C GLY A 186 -6.47 6.07 23.58
N ASP A 187 -7.35 5.44 24.36
CA ASP A 187 -7.42 5.66 25.81
C ASP A 187 -6.28 4.88 26.49
N PHE A 188 -5.17 5.58 26.67
CA PHE A 188 -3.90 5.04 27.11
C PHE A 188 -3.55 5.50 28.53
N ALA A 189 -2.88 4.62 29.28
CA ALA A 189 -2.12 5.02 30.45
C ALA A 189 -0.72 5.49 30.01
N PRO A 190 -0.07 6.41 30.75
CA PRO A 190 1.33 6.73 30.53
C PRO A 190 2.17 5.44 30.49
N ILE A 191 2.99 5.27 29.46
CA ILE A 191 3.70 4.03 29.20
C ILE A 191 5.14 4.27 28.74
N VAL A 192 6.06 3.53 29.34
CA VAL A 192 7.50 3.59 29.06
C VAL A 192 8.09 2.19 28.90
N GLY A 193 9.20 2.10 28.18
CA GLY A 193 9.99 0.89 28.05
C GLY A 193 11.26 0.92 28.90
N ILE A 194 11.71 -0.22 29.40
CA ILE A 194 13.00 -0.38 30.09
C ILE A 194 13.75 -1.61 29.55
N SER A 195 15.04 -1.70 29.82
CA SER A 195 15.89 -2.82 29.42
C SER A 195 15.42 -4.17 30.00
N GLN A 196 15.86 -5.28 29.39
CA GLN A 196 15.58 -6.61 29.93
C GLN A 196 16.26 -6.78 31.31
N GLU A 197 17.47 -6.27 31.43
CA GLU A 197 18.32 -6.35 32.62
C GLU A 197 17.65 -5.65 33.80
N ASP A 198 17.18 -4.41 33.60
CA ASP A 198 16.46 -3.64 34.61
C ASP A 198 15.14 -4.32 34.98
N GLY A 199 14.38 -4.81 33.99
CA GLY A 199 13.15 -5.55 34.24
C GLY A 199 13.35 -6.77 35.12
N LYS A 200 14.38 -7.59 34.83
CA LYS A 200 14.73 -8.78 35.64
C LYS A 200 15.19 -8.39 37.04
N ALA A 201 15.99 -7.33 37.19
CA ALA A 201 16.42 -6.83 38.49
C ALA A 201 15.24 -6.34 39.34
N ILE A 202 14.29 -5.61 38.73
CA ILE A 202 13.07 -5.15 39.40
C ILE A 202 12.19 -6.34 39.82
N LEU A 203 12.02 -7.36 38.97
CA LEU A 203 11.29 -8.57 39.33
C LEU A 203 11.89 -9.29 40.54
N ALA A 204 13.22 -9.32 40.67
CA ALA A 204 13.88 -9.87 41.84
C ALA A 204 13.60 -9.03 43.10
N LYS A 205 13.60 -7.69 43.01
CA LYS A 205 13.23 -6.79 44.11
C LYS A 205 11.78 -6.99 44.56
N ILE A 206 10.83 -7.16 43.61
CA ILE A 206 9.41 -7.42 43.92
C ILE A 206 9.22 -8.71 44.72
N LYS A 207 10.03 -9.75 44.45
CA LYS A 207 9.98 -11.01 45.23
C LYS A 207 10.46 -10.82 46.68
N ALA A 208 11.25 -9.80 46.96
CA ALA A 208 11.78 -9.49 48.29
C ALA A 208 10.87 -8.58 49.11
N GLY A 209 9.90 -7.89 48.49
CA GLY A 209 8.96 -7.00 49.17
C GLY A 209 8.30 -6.00 48.23
N GLU A 210 7.51 -5.09 48.80
CA GLU A 210 6.87 -4.01 48.03
C GLU A 210 7.91 -3.08 47.39
N VAL A 211 7.77 -2.83 46.09
CA VAL A 211 8.62 -1.90 45.33
C VAL A 211 7.80 -0.68 44.95
N LYS A 212 8.27 0.51 45.32
CA LYS A 212 7.64 1.79 44.93
C LYS A 212 8.26 2.33 43.66
N VAL A 213 7.42 2.97 42.85
CA VAL A 213 7.80 3.64 41.59
C VAL A 213 7.36 5.09 41.64
N ASP A 214 8.22 5.96 41.13
CA ASP A 214 7.88 7.32 40.73
C ASP A 214 8.18 7.48 39.24
N LEU A 215 7.15 7.73 38.45
CA LEU A 215 7.25 7.97 37.02
C LEU A 215 6.65 9.33 36.68
N LYS A 216 7.43 10.14 35.98
CA LYS A 216 6.95 11.35 35.31
C LYS A 216 7.18 11.20 33.81
N VAL A 217 6.11 11.29 33.04
CA VAL A 217 6.13 11.36 31.59
C VAL A 217 5.71 12.76 31.18
N ASP A 218 6.62 13.51 30.57
CA ASP A 218 6.29 14.76 29.88
C ASP A 218 6.21 14.43 28.39
N SER A 219 5.06 14.63 27.75
CA SER A 219 4.88 14.36 26.32
C SER A 219 4.06 15.45 25.66
N VAL A 220 4.35 15.70 24.39
CA VAL A 220 3.54 16.57 23.52
C VAL A 220 3.06 15.75 22.33
N VAL A 221 1.81 15.99 21.95
CA VAL A 221 1.18 15.45 20.74
C VAL A 221 0.38 16.59 20.12
N GLU A 222 0.84 17.12 19.00
CA GLU A 222 0.24 18.31 18.39
C GLU A 222 0.49 18.34 16.89
N ASN A 223 -0.40 19.00 16.14
CA ASN A 223 -0.13 19.28 14.73
C ASN A 223 0.88 20.43 14.61
N ARG A 224 1.97 20.21 13.89
CA ARG A 224 2.97 21.23 13.56
C ARG A 224 2.97 21.52 12.08
N VAL A 225 2.97 22.80 11.74
CA VAL A 225 3.29 23.25 10.38
C VAL A 225 4.80 23.16 10.20
N THR A 226 5.22 22.57 9.09
CA THR A 226 6.62 22.51 8.70
C THR A 226 6.79 22.71 7.21
N TYR A 227 8.02 22.71 6.71
CA TYR A 227 8.32 23.13 5.35
C TYR A 227 9.41 22.29 4.69
N ASN A 228 9.14 21.81 3.47
CA ASN A 228 10.22 21.45 2.56
C ASN A 228 10.81 22.73 1.95
N VAL A 229 12.11 22.74 1.66
CA VAL A 229 12.74 23.75 0.80
C VAL A 229 13.01 23.13 -0.56
N ILE A 230 12.50 23.74 -1.63
CA ILE A 230 12.69 23.25 -2.99
C ILE A 230 13.32 24.37 -3.81
N ALA A 231 14.48 24.10 -4.40
CA ALA A 231 15.25 25.05 -5.21
C ALA A 231 15.55 24.46 -6.59
N GLU A 232 14.89 24.98 -7.61
CA GLU A 232 15.09 24.55 -9.01
C GLU A 232 15.87 25.60 -9.80
N THR A 233 16.84 25.18 -10.62
CA THR A 233 17.58 26.09 -11.50
C THR A 233 16.64 26.85 -12.41
N LYS A 234 16.85 28.17 -12.59
CA LYS A 234 16.04 28.97 -13.53
C LYS A 234 16.33 28.68 -15.00
N GLU A 235 17.50 28.12 -15.28
CA GLU A 235 17.92 27.66 -16.61
C GLU A 235 17.80 26.14 -16.68
N GLY A 236 17.67 25.61 -17.90
CA GLY A 236 17.60 24.19 -18.20
C GLY A 236 16.22 23.77 -18.67
N ASP A 237 16.12 22.53 -19.14
CA ASP A 237 14.88 21.87 -19.50
C ASP A 237 14.09 21.47 -18.25
N HIS A 238 12.95 22.13 -18.03
CA HIS A 238 12.06 21.89 -16.90
C HIS A 238 11.10 20.70 -17.11
N ASP A 239 11.06 20.12 -18.31
CA ASP A 239 10.35 18.88 -18.60
C ASP A 239 11.25 17.65 -18.46
N ASN A 240 12.54 17.86 -18.16
CA ASN A 240 13.49 16.80 -17.89
C ASN A 240 14.39 17.21 -16.71
N VAL A 241 13.93 16.94 -15.49
CA VAL A 241 14.49 17.44 -14.23
C VAL A 241 15.26 16.34 -13.49
N LEU A 242 16.47 16.68 -13.02
CA LEU A 242 17.17 15.91 -11.99
C LEU A 242 16.73 16.42 -10.62
N VAL A 243 16.14 15.55 -9.79
CA VAL A 243 15.88 15.89 -8.39
C VAL A 243 16.98 15.32 -7.51
N VAL A 244 17.49 16.11 -6.58
CA VAL A 244 18.59 15.79 -5.66
C VAL A 244 18.12 16.14 -4.26
N GLY A 245 18.16 15.22 -3.29
CA GLY A 245 17.62 15.51 -1.96
C GLY A 245 18.29 14.80 -0.79
N GLY A 246 17.94 15.32 0.39
CA GLY A 246 18.31 14.87 1.74
C GLY A 246 17.39 15.56 2.75
N HIS A 247 17.28 15.06 3.97
CA HIS A 247 16.28 15.57 4.93
C HIS A 247 16.86 16.61 5.88
N SER A 248 16.08 17.65 6.18
CA SER A 248 16.53 18.82 6.94
C SER A 248 16.30 18.74 8.44
N ASP A 249 15.45 17.82 8.88
CA ASP A 249 15.20 17.57 10.30
C ASP A 249 16.25 16.64 10.94
N SER A 250 16.06 16.35 12.21
CA SER A 250 16.82 15.36 12.98
C SER A 250 15.89 14.72 14.00
N VAL A 251 16.29 13.63 14.64
CA VAL A 251 15.63 13.20 15.88
C VAL A 251 15.74 14.25 17.00
N ALA A 252 14.83 14.15 17.99
CA ALA A 252 14.84 15.01 19.17
C ALA A 252 16.05 14.79 20.10
N ALA A 253 16.73 13.63 19.99
CA ALA A 253 17.80 13.23 20.90
C ALA A 253 19.12 13.99 20.70
N GLY A 254 19.34 14.58 19.52
CA GLY A 254 20.61 15.19 19.19
C GLY A 254 20.56 16.15 18.01
N PRO A 255 21.71 16.76 17.70
CA PRO A 255 21.76 17.78 16.67
C PRO A 255 21.66 17.20 15.26
N GLY A 256 21.98 15.93 15.00
CA GLY A 256 21.77 15.29 13.70
C GLY A 256 22.77 15.74 12.62
N ILE A 257 24.05 15.92 12.95
CA ILE A 257 24.99 16.55 12.01
C ILE A 257 25.45 15.60 10.90
N ASN A 258 25.55 14.30 11.14
CA ASN A 258 25.65 13.32 10.07
C ASN A 258 24.26 13.01 9.49
N ASP A 259 23.26 12.88 10.37
CA ASP A 259 21.91 12.40 10.09
C ASP A 259 20.83 13.51 10.25
N ASP A 260 20.42 14.20 9.19
CA ASP A 260 21.07 14.23 7.86
C ASP A 260 21.71 15.59 7.55
N GLY A 261 22.39 16.16 8.55
CA GLY A 261 23.17 17.37 8.35
C GLY A 261 24.24 17.23 7.25
N SER A 262 24.78 16.02 7.06
CA SER A 262 25.82 15.76 6.06
C SER A 262 25.25 15.77 4.64
N GLY A 263 24.11 15.12 4.40
CA GLY A 263 23.42 15.11 3.11
C GLY A 263 23.01 16.51 2.68
N ILE A 264 22.30 17.25 3.55
CA ILE A 264 21.82 18.59 3.20
C ILE A 264 22.95 19.59 2.97
N ILE A 265 24.05 19.52 3.72
CA ILE A 265 25.21 20.39 3.49
C ILE A 265 26.00 19.98 2.25
N GLY A 266 26.09 18.69 1.96
CA GLY A 266 26.67 18.18 0.72
C GLY A 266 25.95 18.75 -0.50
N ILE A 267 24.63 18.55 -0.59
CA ILE A 267 23.84 19.03 -1.73
C ILE A 267 23.74 20.55 -1.78
N LEU A 268 23.71 21.25 -0.63
CA LEU A 268 23.74 22.72 -0.59
C LEU A 268 25.05 23.28 -1.18
N ASN A 269 26.20 22.65 -0.89
CA ASN A 269 27.48 23.09 -1.44
C ASN A 269 27.59 22.78 -2.93
N VAL A 270 27.05 21.66 -3.40
CA VAL A 270 26.93 21.39 -4.85
C VAL A 270 26.03 22.43 -5.52
N ALA A 271 24.89 22.77 -4.93
CA ALA A 271 23.99 23.80 -5.43
C ALA A 271 24.68 25.19 -5.50
N LYS A 272 25.47 25.56 -4.49
CA LYS A 272 26.26 26.80 -4.51
C LYS A 272 27.33 26.77 -5.60
N ALA A 273 28.04 25.66 -5.76
CA ALA A 273 29.06 25.50 -6.79
C ALA A 273 28.47 25.57 -8.21
N LEU A 274 27.28 24.99 -8.42
CA LEU A 274 26.58 24.96 -9.71
C LEU A 274 26.25 26.37 -10.24
N THR A 275 26.13 27.38 -9.37
CA THR A 275 25.88 28.77 -9.76
C THR A 275 26.95 29.37 -10.67
N LYS A 276 28.16 28.78 -10.73
CA LYS A 276 29.25 29.18 -11.63
C LYS A 276 29.03 28.71 -13.08
N TYR A 277 28.04 27.86 -13.34
CA TYR A 277 27.83 27.18 -14.61
C TYR A 277 26.43 27.42 -15.19
N ARG A 278 26.27 27.08 -16.48
CA ARG A 278 24.97 26.87 -17.13
C ARG A 278 24.63 25.38 -17.17
N VAL A 279 23.35 25.07 -17.22
CA VAL A 279 22.82 23.70 -17.30
C VAL A 279 21.93 23.54 -18.53
N LYS A 280 21.83 22.32 -19.06
CA LYS A 280 20.90 21.98 -20.16
C LYS A 280 19.60 21.40 -19.63
N ASN A 281 19.67 20.63 -18.56
CA ASN A 281 18.53 20.05 -17.87
C ASN A 281 18.37 20.73 -16.52
N ALA A 282 17.13 21.01 -16.10
CA ALA A 282 16.91 21.65 -14.81
C ALA A 282 17.35 20.71 -13.67
N VAL A 283 17.93 21.31 -12.63
CA VAL A 283 18.29 20.60 -11.39
C VAL A 283 17.47 21.16 -10.25
N ARG A 284 16.78 20.28 -9.53
CA ARG A 284 15.91 20.60 -8.41
C ARG A 284 16.49 20.00 -7.13
N PHE A 285 16.94 20.86 -6.23
CA PHE A 285 17.38 20.47 -4.89
C PHE A 285 16.19 20.47 -3.94
N GLY A 286 15.91 19.34 -3.30
CA GLY A 286 14.87 19.16 -2.30
C GLY A 286 15.46 18.93 -0.92
N PHE A 287 15.02 19.71 0.06
CA PHE A 287 15.35 19.53 1.47
C PHE A 287 14.06 19.14 2.17
N TRP A 288 13.94 17.86 2.50
CA TRP A 288 12.70 17.24 2.96
C TRP A 288 12.56 17.37 4.47
N SER A 289 11.39 17.73 4.95
CA SER A 289 11.13 17.83 6.39
C SER A 289 10.42 16.59 6.91
N ALA A 290 10.60 16.28 8.19
CA ALA A 290 9.85 15.23 8.90
C ALA A 290 10.09 13.83 8.29
N GLU A 291 11.32 13.58 7.84
CA GLU A 291 11.76 12.25 7.39
C GLU A 291 11.70 11.27 8.56
N GLU A 292 12.20 11.73 9.71
CA GLU A 292 12.35 10.98 10.97
C GLU A 292 11.02 10.47 11.56
N PHE A 293 9.92 10.97 11.01
CA PHE A 293 8.54 10.66 11.38
C PHE A 293 7.78 9.93 10.27
N GLY A 294 8.51 9.31 9.33
CA GLY A 294 7.97 8.48 8.26
C GLY A 294 7.97 9.16 6.89
N LEU A 295 9.07 9.82 6.51
CA LEU A 295 9.32 10.38 5.17
C LEU A 295 8.30 11.46 4.75
N LEU A 296 7.69 12.14 5.72
CA LEU A 296 6.44 12.90 5.48
C LEU A 296 6.65 14.05 4.47
N GLY A 297 7.83 14.66 4.45
CA GLY A 297 8.17 15.75 3.53
C GLY A 297 8.27 15.32 2.08
N SER A 298 8.99 14.25 1.76
CA SER A 298 9.09 13.75 0.39
C SER A 298 7.75 13.22 -0.12
N TYR A 299 6.94 12.59 0.74
CA TYR A 299 5.55 12.23 0.39
C TYR A 299 4.66 13.45 0.15
N ALA A 300 4.73 14.49 0.99
CA ALA A 300 3.98 15.72 0.78
C ALA A 300 4.38 16.41 -0.54
N TYR A 301 5.66 16.36 -0.90
CA TYR A 301 6.15 16.83 -2.18
C TYR A 301 5.57 16.03 -3.35
N MET A 302 5.73 14.71 -3.34
CA MET A 302 5.22 13.85 -4.41
C MET A 302 3.71 13.99 -4.56
N LYS A 303 2.95 14.00 -3.45
CA LYS A 303 1.50 14.25 -3.44
C LYS A 303 1.13 15.57 -4.15
N SER A 304 1.88 16.64 -3.91
CA SER A 304 1.58 17.95 -4.51
C SER A 304 1.75 18.02 -6.03
N ILE A 305 2.52 17.09 -6.62
CA ILE A 305 2.73 16.99 -8.07
C ILE A 305 2.03 15.78 -8.68
N ASN A 306 1.52 14.83 -7.87
CA ASN A 306 0.86 13.61 -8.33
C ASN A 306 -0.53 13.86 -8.95
N GLY A 307 -1.15 15.01 -8.70
CA GLY A 307 -2.45 15.39 -9.28
C GLY A 307 -2.42 15.60 -10.80
N SER A 308 -1.25 15.59 -11.43
CA SER A 308 -1.05 15.64 -12.88
C SER A 308 0.06 14.66 -13.25
N ASP A 309 -0.28 13.59 -13.97
CA ASP A 309 0.69 12.57 -14.45
C ASP A 309 1.81 13.21 -15.28
N ALA A 310 1.56 14.37 -15.86
CA ALA A 310 2.53 15.16 -16.60
C ALA A 310 3.65 15.73 -15.71
N GLU A 311 3.40 16.11 -14.45
CA GLU A 311 4.40 16.76 -13.59
C GLU A 311 5.40 15.78 -12.97
N VAL A 312 4.93 14.60 -12.54
CA VAL A 312 5.83 13.53 -12.06
C VAL A 312 6.75 13.06 -13.19
N ALA A 313 6.23 12.97 -14.42
CA ALA A 313 6.98 12.53 -15.58
C ALA A 313 8.13 13.48 -15.98
N LYS A 314 8.09 14.74 -15.53
CA LYS A 314 9.21 15.68 -15.70
C LYS A 314 10.41 15.26 -14.89
N ILE A 315 10.24 14.50 -13.79
CA ILE A 315 11.34 14.01 -12.97
C ILE A 315 11.96 12.79 -13.64
N ARG A 316 13.19 12.96 -14.12
CA ARG A 316 13.91 11.90 -14.85
C ARG A 316 14.67 10.97 -13.92
N ALA A 317 15.14 11.49 -12.80
CA ALA A 317 15.80 10.75 -11.73
C ALA A 317 15.70 11.48 -10.40
N TYR A 318 15.73 10.73 -9.31
CA TYR A 318 15.93 11.22 -7.95
C TYR A 318 17.24 10.67 -7.36
N LEU A 319 18.07 11.56 -6.80
CA LEU A 319 19.29 11.17 -6.09
C LEU A 319 19.16 11.50 -4.61
N ASN A 320 19.21 10.48 -3.75
CA ASN A 320 19.07 10.60 -2.31
C ASN A 320 20.43 10.59 -1.62
N PHE A 321 20.66 11.53 -0.70
CA PHE A 321 21.87 11.62 0.09
C PHE A 321 21.48 11.82 1.54
N ASP A 322 21.60 10.75 2.29
CA ASP A 322 21.23 10.63 3.68
C ASP A 322 22.40 9.94 4.39
N MET A 323 23.00 10.59 5.39
CA MET A 323 24.23 10.18 6.06
C MET A 323 25.37 9.85 5.08
N ILE A 324 26.11 10.88 4.67
CA ILE A 324 27.23 10.75 3.72
C ILE A 324 28.62 10.95 4.35
N ALA A 325 28.70 10.97 5.69
CA ALA A 325 29.92 11.30 6.43
C ALA A 325 30.11 10.50 7.75
N SER A 326 29.59 9.27 7.84
CA SER A 326 29.68 8.45 9.05
C SER A 326 31.13 8.25 9.54
N PRO A 327 31.39 8.23 10.86
CA PRO A 327 32.75 8.18 11.42
C PRO A 327 33.51 6.92 10.99
N ASN A 328 32.83 5.78 10.97
CA ASN A 328 33.35 4.47 10.60
C ASN A 328 32.74 4.02 9.26
N TYR A 329 32.70 4.93 8.28
CA TYR A 329 31.99 4.78 7.01
C TYR A 329 32.33 3.53 6.18
N ILE A 330 31.38 3.19 5.30
CA ILE A 330 31.59 2.49 4.02
C ILE A 330 31.29 3.46 2.86
N TYR A 331 31.75 3.15 1.65
CA TYR A 331 31.22 3.81 0.44
C TYR A 331 30.07 2.97 -0.14
N GLY A 332 28.88 3.16 0.42
CA GLY A 332 27.67 2.48 0.00
C GLY A 332 27.01 3.15 -1.21
N ILE A 333 26.63 2.36 -2.21
CA ILE A 333 25.87 2.80 -3.40
C ILE A 333 24.54 2.07 -3.40
N TYR A 334 23.42 2.77 -3.51
CA TYR A 334 22.13 2.08 -3.57
C TYR A 334 22.05 1.11 -4.76
N ASP A 335 21.72 -0.15 -4.48
CA ASP A 335 21.60 -1.28 -5.43
C ASP A 335 20.42 -1.05 -6.38
N GLY A 336 20.72 -0.50 -7.54
CA GLY A 336 19.76 -0.03 -8.53
C GLY A 336 19.21 -1.17 -9.39
N ASP A 337 20.02 -2.17 -9.68
CA ASP A 337 19.66 -3.35 -10.47
C ASP A 337 19.17 -4.54 -9.63
N GLY A 338 19.28 -4.46 -8.31
CA GLY A 338 18.83 -5.49 -7.38
C GLY A 338 19.75 -6.70 -7.32
N SER A 339 20.97 -6.61 -7.84
CA SER A 339 21.91 -7.73 -7.91
C SER A 339 22.42 -8.19 -6.55
N ALA A 340 22.45 -7.31 -5.55
CA ALA A 340 22.94 -7.62 -4.21
C ALA A 340 21.82 -8.04 -3.24
N PHE A 341 20.65 -7.40 -3.32
CA PHE A 341 19.57 -7.59 -2.34
C PHE A 341 18.26 -8.16 -2.93
N ASN A 342 18.21 -8.44 -4.23
CA ASN A 342 16.98 -8.86 -4.95
C ASN A 342 15.83 -7.84 -4.84
N LEU A 343 16.18 -6.56 -4.63
CA LEU A 343 15.29 -5.41 -4.55
C LEU A 343 15.76 -4.37 -5.56
N THR A 344 15.10 -4.32 -6.73
CA THR A 344 15.45 -3.39 -7.80
C THR A 344 14.71 -2.05 -7.66
N GLY A 345 15.41 -0.95 -7.96
CA GLY A 345 14.77 0.34 -8.19
C GLY A 345 14.03 0.39 -9.54
N PRO A 346 13.26 1.45 -9.83
CA PRO A 346 12.61 1.64 -11.14
C PRO A 346 13.64 1.70 -12.28
N LYS A 347 13.23 1.34 -13.50
CA LYS A 347 14.10 1.28 -14.67
C LYS A 347 14.94 2.55 -14.85
N GLY A 348 16.27 2.41 -14.85
CA GLY A 348 17.21 3.53 -14.85
C GLY A 348 17.96 3.69 -13.52
N SER A 349 17.48 3.10 -12.42
CA SER A 349 18.21 2.99 -11.16
C SER A 349 19.54 2.25 -11.33
N ASP A 350 19.57 1.19 -12.13
CA ASP A 350 20.78 0.45 -12.51
C ASP A 350 21.83 1.34 -13.19
N ALA A 351 21.39 2.29 -14.02
CA ALA A 351 22.30 3.22 -14.69
C ALA A 351 22.87 4.26 -13.72
N ILE A 352 22.08 4.69 -12.73
CA ILE A 352 22.51 5.61 -11.66
C ILE A 352 23.54 4.93 -10.76
N GLU A 353 23.29 3.68 -10.35
CA GLU A 353 24.24 2.87 -9.60
C GLU A 353 25.58 2.78 -10.32
N LYS A 354 25.57 2.34 -11.59
CA LYS A 354 26.77 2.21 -12.42
C LYS A 354 27.52 3.54 -12.59
N ASP A 355 26.84 4.68 -12.49
CA ASP A 355 27.50 5.98 -12.51
C ASP A 355 28.31 6.26 -11.24
N PHE A 356 27.78 5.92 -10.08
CA PHE A 356 28.53 6.03 -8.82
C PHE A 356 29.67 5.02 -8.78
N GLU A 357 29.46 3.78 -9.22
CA GLU A 357 30.54 2.77 -9.30
C GLU A 357 31.69 3.27 -10.18
N ARG A 358 31.37 3.85 -11.36
CA ARG A 358 32.37 4.46 -12.24
C ARG A 358 33.13 5.58 -11.56
N PHE A 359 32.44 6.42 -10.77
CA PHE A 359 33.08 7.49 -10.02
C PHE A 359 34.10 6.95 -9.00
N PHE A 360 33.70 6.03 -8.12
CA PHE A 360 34.60 5.45 -7.11
C PHE A 360 35.76 4.70 -7.75
N LYS A 361 35.49 3.91 -8.80
CA LYS A 361 36.52 3.24 -9.59
C LYS A 361 37.52 4.23 -10.20
N SER A 362 37.05 5.37 -10.71
CA SER A 362 37.94 6.42 -11.26
C SER A 362 38.85 7.05 -10.21
N LYS A 363 38.42 7.05 -8.94
CA LYS A 363 39.20 7.50 -7.78
C LYS A 363 40.06 6.39 -7.18
N LYS A 364 39.99 5.16 -7.73
CA LYS A 364 40.63 3.95 -7.18
C LYS A 364 40.15 3.64 -5.76
N LEU A 365 38.91 3.98 -5.45
CA LEU A 365 38.24 3.67 -4.21
C LEU A 365 37.30 2.48 -4.42
N SER A 366 37.23 1.61 -3.44
CA SER A 366 36.23 0.55 -3.41
C SER A 366 34.86 1.13 -3.03
N SER A 367 33.80 0.40 -3.37
CA SER A 367 32.43 0.66 -2.95
C SER A 367 31.72 -0.66 -2.71
N VAL A 368 30.64 -0.62 -1.94
CA VAL A 368 29.76 -1.76 -1.66
C VAL A 368 28.31 -1.40 -1.97
N PRO A 369 27.45 -2.37 -2.32
CA PRO A 369 26.03 -2.11 -2.52
C PRO A 369 25.34 -1.80 -1.18
N SER A 370 24.34 -0.92 -1.24
CA SER A 370 23.46 -0.54 -0.14
C SER A 370 22.00 -0.82 -0.53
N GLU A 371 21.22 -1.36 0.39
CA GLU A 371 19.83 -1.74 0.12
C GLU A 371 18.90 -0.52 0.02
N PHE A 372 17.93 -0.55 -0.91
CA PHE A 372 16.72 0.29 -0.84
C PHE A 372 15.76 -0.21 0.24
N SER A 373 16.15 -0.06 1.50
CA SER A 373 15.40 -0.53 2.67
C SER A 373 14.04 0.17 2.88
N GLY A 374 13.79 1.28 2.18
CA GLY A 374 12.58 2.09 2.29
C GLY A 374 12.59 3.08 3.45
N ARG A 375 13.72 3.19 4.16
CA ARG A 375 13.93 4.04 5.35
C ARG A 375 14.49 5.44 5.04
N SER A 376 14.29 5.96 3.83
CA SER A 376 14.70 7.33 3.48
C SER A 376 13.88 7.83 2.29
N ASP A 377 14.03 9.12 1.95
CA ASP A 377 13.13 9.85 1.05
C ASP A 377 13.06 9.30 -0.38
N TYR A 378 14.04 8.50 -0.82
CA TYR A 378 13.95 7.80 -2.13
C TYR A 378 12.70 6.95 -2.27
N ALA A 379 12.12 6.47 -1.17
CA ALA A 379 10.96 5.60 -1.22
C ALA A 379 9.76 6.29 -1.86
N ALA A 380 9.49 7.57 -1.53
CA ALA A 380 8.39 8.33 -2.13
C ALA A 380 8.54 8.46 -3.66
N PHE A 381 9.78 8.51 -4.16
CA PHE A 381 10.09 8.58 -5.60
C PHE A 381 9.99 7.20 -6.27
N ILE A 382 10.57 6.16 -5.68
CA ILE A 382 10.52 4.77 -6.19
C ILE A 382 9.08 4.29 -6.31
N GLU A 383 8.24 4.56 -5.31
CA GLU A 383 6.82 4.15 -5.29
C GLU A 383 6.00 4.84 -6.38
N ASN A 384 6.46 6.01 -6.86
CA ASN A 384 5.89 6.73 -7.99
C ASN A 384 6.63 6.43 -9.32
N GLY A 385 7.45 5.38 -9.36
CA GLY A 385 8.12 4.91 -10.57
C GLY A 385 9.29 5.77 -11.02
N VAL A 386 9.78 6.69 -10.19
CA VAL A 386 10.91 7.57 -10.51
C VAL A 386 12.22 6.80 -10.29
N PRO A 387 13.08 6.68 -11.31
CA PRO A 387 14.40 6.06 -11.18
C PRO A 387 15.18 6.76 -10.07
N SER A 388 15.63 6.00 -9.09
CA SER A 388 16.26 6.53 -7.89
C SER A 388 17.62 5.88 -7.65
N GLY A 389 18.52 6.59 -6.97
CA GLY A 389 19.81 6.08 -6.52
C GLY A 389 20.46 7.08 -5.58
N GLY A 390 21.73 6.88 -5.23
CA GLY A 390 22.39 7.73 -4.26
C GLY A 390 23.49 7.01 -3.49
N LEU A 391 23.91 7.62 -2.39
CA LEU A 391 25.03 7.17 -1.58
C LEU A 391 24.64 7.12 -0.10
N PHE A 392 25.28 6.22 0.63
CA PHE A 392 25.08 6.03 2.06
C PHE A 392 26.40 5.59 2.71
N THR A 393 26.74 6.17 3.87
CA THR A 393 27.96 5.77 4.61
C THR A 393 27.73 4.79 5.74
N GLY A 394 26.48 4.36 5.95
CA GLY A 394 26.12 3.41 6.99
C GLY A 394 25.69 4.06 8.30
N ALA A 395 24.82 3.38 9.05
CA ALA A 395 24.28 3.82 10.33
C ALA A 395 24.64 2.83 11.45
N GLU A 396 23.66 2.12 12.02
CA GLU A 396 23.81 1.27 13.20
C GLU A 396 24.53 -0.07 12.96
N VAL A 397 24.73 -0.46 11.71
CA VAL A 397 25.29 -1.78 11.35
C VAL A 397 26.78 -1.85 11.70
N LEU A 398 27.20 -2.98 12.28
CA LEU A 398 28.60 -3.25 12.62
C LEU A 398 29.45 -3.45 11.38
N LYS A 399 30.54 -2.71 11.30
CA LYS A 399 31.56 -2.89 10.27
C LYS A 399 32.21 -4.27 10.38
N THR A 400 32.30 -4.97 9.26
CA THR A 400 32.98 -6.27 9.17
C THR A 400 34.51 -6.13 9.10
N LYS A 401 35.24 -7.24 9.27
CA LYS A 401 36.71 -7.22 9.14
C LYS A 401 37.15 -6.93 7.71
N GLU A 402 36.39 -7.44 6.75
CA GLU A 402 36.59 -7.27 5.32
C GLU A 402 36.40 -5.81 4.92
N GLU A 403 35.35 -5.16 5.42
CA GLU A 403 35.11 -3.73 5.21
C GLU A 403 36.13 -2.85 5.93
N ALA A 404 36.56 -3.20 7.14
CA ALA A 404 37.62 -2.48 7.83
C ALA A 404 38.95 -2.54 7.05
N LYS A 405 39.23 -3.65 6.37
CA LYS A 405 40.37 -3.76 5.44
C LYS A 405 40.18 -2.89 4.20
N MET A 406 38.95 -2.73 3.73
CA MET A 406 38.62 -2.00 2.50
C MET A 406 38.55 -0.47 2.68
N PHE A 407 37.98 -0.01 3.80
CA PHE A 407 37.65 1.39 4.06
C PHE A 407 38.38 1.97 5.28
N GLY A 408 39.15 1.15 6.00
CA GLY A 408 39.70 1.52 7.30
C GLY A 408 38.64 1.51 8.41
N GLY A 409 39.00 2.09 9.57
CA GLY A 409 38.16 2.10 10.76
C GLY A 409 38.23 0.80 11.56
N GLU A 410 37.26 0.58 12.43
CA GLU A 410 37.27 -0.52 13.41
C GLU A 410 36.17 -1.54 13.11
N ALA A 411 36.56 -2.81 12.98
CA ALA A 411 35.63 -3.92 12.81
C ALA A 411 34.92 -4.23 14.13
N GLY A 412 33.63 -4.58 14.07
CA GLY A 412 32.80 -4.79 15.26
C GLY A 412 32.30 -3.49 15.90
N VAL A 413 32.60 -2.33 15.31
CA VAL A 413 32.04 -1.03 15.67
C VAL A 413 31.04 -0.60 14.60
N ALA A 414 29.92 0.01 15.00
CA ALA A 414 28.91 0.51 14.07
C ALA A 414 29.50 1.52 13.07
N TYR A 415 28.94 1.62 11.87
CA TYR A 415 29.36 2.63 10.89
C TYR A 415 29.18 4.05 11.45
N ASP A 416 28.09 4.29 12.17
CA ASP A 416 27.85 5.47 12.99
C ASP A 416 27.40 5.08 14.40
N ILE A 417 28.31 5.20 15.38
CA ILE A 417 28.01 4.92 16.79
C ILE A 417 27.03 5.92 17.40
N ASN A 418 26.86 7.09 16.77
CA ASN A 418 26.04 8.19 17.23
C ASN A 418 24.73 8.36 16.43
N TYR A 419 24.41 7.45 15.51
CA TYR A 419 23.11 7.43 14.83
C TYR A 419 21.95 7.55 15.83
N HIS A 420 21.07 8.54 15.62
CA HIS A 420 19.96 8.93 16.52
C HIS A 420 20.36 9.27 17.97
N LYS A 421 21.60 9.73 18.22
CA LYS A 421 22.08 10.07 19.57
C LYS A 421 22.56 11.53 19.67
N ALA A 422 22.62 12.03 20.90
CA ALA A 422 23.17 13.35 21.22
C ALA A 422 24.61 13.58 20.73
N GLY A 423 25.36 12.48 20.54
CA GLY A 423 26.73 12.51 20.02
C GLY A 423 26.85 12.79 18.52
N ASP A 424 25.76 12.81 17.75
CA ASP A 424 25.79 13.10 16.31
C ASP A 424 25.99 14.61 16.06
N THR A 425 27.20 15.05 16.39
CA THR A 425 27.69 16.43 16.35
C THR A 425 28.68 16.59 15.21
N ILE A 426 29.18 17.81 15.00
CA ILE A 426 30.24 18.05 14.01
C ILE A 426 31.50 17.17 14.20
N LYS A 427 31.76 16.69 15.42
CA LYS A 427 32.89 15.79 15.71
C LYS A 427 32.67 14.36 15.22
N ASN A 428 31.43 14.01 14.88
CA ASN A 428 31.03 12.69 14.37
C ASN A 428 31.43 12.49 12.89
N LEU A 429 31.70 13.58 12.16
CA LEU A 429 31.88 13.53 10.71
C LEU A 429 33.27 13.03 10.29
N ASN A 430 33.30 11.99 9.45
CA ASN A 430 34.48 11.63 8.70
C ASN A 430 34.67 12.58 7.51
N LYS A 431 35.71 13.41 7.57
CA LYS A 431 35.99 14.47 6.58
C LYS A 431 36.30 13.93 5.18
N GLU A 432 36.96 12.78 5.08
CA GLU A 432 37.30 12.18 3.80
C GLU A 432 36.05 11.62 3.12
N ALA A 433 35.26 10.84 3.84
CA ALA A 433 33.98 10.33 3.36
C ALA A 433 33.06 11.48 2.90
N PHE A 434 32.94 12.52 3.73
CA PHE A 434 32.11 13.68 3.42
C PHE A 434 32.54 14.37 2.11
N LEU A 435 33.84 14.60 1.93
CA LEU A 435 34.37 15.22 0.72
C LEU A 435 34.17 14.34 -0.52
N VAL A 436 34.53 13.07 -0.43
CA VAL A 436 34.46 12.14 -1.57
C VAL A 436 33.01 11.92 -2.02
N ASN A 437 32.10 11.67 -1.09
CA ASN A 437 30.67 11.53 -1.41
C ASN A 437 30.13 12.82 -2.03
N THR A 438 30.46 14.00 -1.49
CA THR A 438 30.00 15.26 -2.10
C THR A 438 30.59 15.49 -3.49
N GLN A 439 31.82 15.06 -3.76
CA GLN A 439 32.37 15.07 -5.12
C GLN A 439 31.64 14.09 -6.05
N ALA A 440 31.21 12.92 -5.55
CA ALA A 440 30.35 12.01 -6.30
C ALA A 440 29.00 12.67 -6.65
N ILE A 441 28.39 13.38 -5.69
CA ILE A 441 27.16 14.17 -5.92
C ILE A 441 27.41 15.19 -7.04
N ALA A 442 28.48 15.98 -6.93
CA ALA A 442 28.85 16.96 -7.95
C ALA A 442 29.08 16.32 -9.33
N ASN A 443 29.69 15.15 -9.40
CA ASN A 443 29.89 14.40 -10.64
C ASN A 443 28.55 14.04 -11.30
N SER A 444 27.64 13.43 -10.54
CA SER A 444 26.32 13.01 -11.05
C SER A 444 25.44 14.21 -11.41
N VAL A 445 25.43 15.27 -10.59
CA VAL A 445 24.72 16.52 -10.90
C VAL A 445 25.22 17.12 -12.21
N ALA A 446 26.54 17.27 -12.39
CA ALA A 446 27.10 17.81 -13.63
C ALA A 446 26.77 16.93 -14.85
N LYS A 447 26.83 15.61 -14.69
CA LYS A 447 26.49 14.66 -15.75
C LYS A 447 25.04 14.85 -16.22
N TYR A 448 24.08 14.76 -15.30
CA TYR A 448 22.66 14.79 -15.62
C TYR A 448 22.14 16.19 -15.94
N ALA A 449 22.70 17.24 -15.35
CA ALA A 449 22.42 18.62 -15.74
C ALA A 449 22.89 18.94 -17.18
N LYS A 450 23.82 18.15 -17.73
CA LYS A 450 24.34 18.29 -19.09
C LYS A 450 23.68 17.34 -20.09
N SER A 451 23.38 16.10 -19.71
CA SER A 451 22.83 15.08 -20.62
C SER A 451 22.16 13.93 -19.89
N TRP A 452 21.07 13.40 -20.48
CA TRP A 452 20.41 12.17 -20.05
C TRP A 452 20.98 10.90 -20.73
N LYS A 453 22.11 11.01 -21.46
CA LYS A 453 22.69 9.85 -22.15
C LYS A 453 22.99 8.73 -21.15
N GLY A 454 22.36 7.58 -21.37
CA GLY A 454 22.46 6.40 -20.50
C GLY A 454 21.34 6.25 -19.47
N LEU A 455 20.44 7.23 -19.33
CA LEU A 455 19.27 7.14 -18.45
C LEU A 455 17.97 7.17 -19.29
N PRO A 456 17.19 6.07 -19.34
CA PRO A 456 15.96 6.00 -20.15
C PRO A 456 14.90 6.99 -19.66
N ARG A 457 14.01 7.47 -20.54
CA ARG A 457 12.82 8.24 -20.13
C ARG A 457 11.95 7.42 -19.19
N VAL A 458 11.36 8.09 -18.19
CA VAL A 458 10.38 7.47 -17.30
C VAL A 458 9.17 7.09 -18.14
N THR A 459 8.85 5.80 -18.22
CA THR A 459 7.67 5.29 -18.93
C THR A 459 6.53 5.10 -17.93
N HIS A 460 5.36 5.64 -18.25
CA HIS A 460 4.16 5.77 -17.39
C HIS A 460 3.50 4.47 -16.89
N ASN A 461 4.16 3.31 -16.98
CA ASN A 461 3.53 2.01 -16.73
C ASN A 461 3.60 1.52 -15.27
N THR A 462 4.20 2.27 -14.35
CA THR A 462 4.40 1.82 -12.96
C THR A 462 4.25 2.95 -11.94
N ARG A 463 3.03 3.50 -11.79
CA ARG A 463 2.66 4.02 -10.47
C ARG A 463 2.45 2.80 -9.58
N ARG A 464 3.32 2.58 -8.60
CA ARG A 464 3.18 1.41 -7.72
C ARG A 464 2.28 1.67 -6.53
N TRP A 465 2.11 2.90 -6.04
CA TRP A 465 1.17 3.21 -4.96
C TRP A 465 0.69 4.68 -4.95
N ASP A 466 -0.45 4.93 -4.30
CA ASP A 466 -0.84 6.28 -3.88
C ASP A 466 0.00 6.70 -2.66
N ALA A 467 0.57 7.90 -2.69
CA ALA A 467 1.44 8.44 -1.65
C ALA A 467 0.78 8.46 -0.26
N GLU A 468 -0.54 8.59 -0.21
CA GLU A 468 -1.32 8.63 1.03
C GLU A 468 -1.37 7.28 1.75
N VAL A 469 -1.45 6.18 0.99
CA VAL A 469 -1.46 4.81 1.54
C VAL A 469 -0.08 4.45 2.10
N ALA A 470 0.98 4.80 1.39
CA ALA A 470 2.35 4.57 1.84
C ALA A 470 2.70 5.39 3.10
N GLN A 471 2.25 6.65 3.16
CA GLN A 471 2.40 7.52 4.33
C GLN A 471 1.73 6.94 5.59
N VAL A 472 0.51 6.40 5.47
CA VAL A 472 -0.23 5.78 6.58
C VAL A 472 0.41 4.47 7.05
N LEU A 473 0.91 3.66 6.11
CA LEU A 473 1.61 2.41 6.43
C LEU A 473 2.92 2.68 7.20
N LYS A 474 3.70 3.69 6.79
CA LYS A 474 4.98 4.03 7.46
C LYS A 474 4.83 4.60 8.87
N ARG A 475 3.73 5.33 9.15
CA ARG A 475 3.38 5.74 10.53
C ARG A 475 3.11 4.57 11.47
N SER A 476 2.65 3.45 10.91
CA SER A 476 2.21 2.26 11.64
C SER A 476 3.36 1.28 11.89
N SER A 477 4.40 1.30 11.04
CA SER A 477 5.67 0.61 11.28
C SER A 477 6.47 1.37 12.33
N GLY A 478 6.81 0.72 13.45
CA GLY A 478 7.48 1.36 14.56
C GLY A 478 8.82 1.98 14.18
N HIS A 479 8.89 3.32 14.17
CA HIS A 479 10.13 4.08 14.24
C HIS A 479 10.54 4.20 15.72
N SER A 480 11.68 3.61 16.08
CA SER A 480 12.23 3.65 17.43
C SER A 480 13.14 4.87 17.61
N HIS A 481 12.79 5.78 18.52
CA HIS A 481 13.66 6.89 18.93
C HIS A 481 14.63 6.53 20.08
N ALA A 482 14.97 5.25 20.26
CA ALA A 482 16.03 4.84 21.18
C ALA A 482 16.72 3.54 20.74
N GLY A 483 18.06 3.57 20.77
CA GLY A 483 19.00 2.45 21.00
C GLY A 483 18.83 1.15 20.20
N GLY A 484 19.74 0.90 19.26
CA GLY A 484 19.73 -0.25 18.34
C GLY A 484 20.06 -1.64 18.91
N TYR A 485 19.75 -2.70 18.14
CA TYR A 485 20.67 -3.74 17.60
C TYR A 485 19.92 -4.91 16.87
N GLN A 486 20.45 -5.24 15.69
CA GLN A 486 20.60 -6.50 14.92
C GLN A 486 19.59 -7.68 14.98
N HIS A 487 19.21 -8.15 13.77
CA HIS A 487 18.90 -9.56 13.48
C HIS A 487 19.83 -10.09 12.37
N GLY A 488 20.50 -11.22 12.63
CA GLY A 488 21.36 -11.92 11.67
C GLY A 488 20.61 -12.98 10.86
N HIS A 489 20.98 -13.12 9.59
CA HIS A 489 20.53 -14.18 8.69
C HIS A 489 21.48 -15.39 8.73
N ALA A 490 20.93 -16.58 8.54
CA ALA A 490 21.65 -17.75 8.06
C ALA A 490 20.85 -18.38 6.91
N ALA A 491 21.57 -18.77 5.85
CA ALA A 491 21.07 -19.26 4.57
C ALA A 491 21.14 -20.79 4.44
N GLU A 492 20.58 -21.26 3.32
CA GLU A 492 20.76 -22.54 2.62
C GLU A 492 19.76 -23.69 2.83
N SER A 493 19.01 -24.02 1.78
CA SER A 493 19.26 -25.14 0.83
C SER A 493 17.96 -25.62 0.16
N GLY A 494 18.02 -25.94 -1.13
CA GLY A 494 16.86 -26.34 -1.96
C GLY A 494 16.68 -27.85 -2.13
N ALA A 495 15.53 -28.27 -2.66
CA ALA A 495 15.37 -29.39 -3.61
C ALA A 495 13.89 -29.69 -3.96
N ALA A 496 13.68 -30.02 -5.24
CA ALA A 496 12.76 -31.01 -5.85
C ALA A 496 11.23 -30.89 -5.72
N TYR A 497 10.60 -30.79 -6.90
CA TYR A 497 9.17 -31.02 -7.17
C TYR A 497 8.79 -32.50 -7.01
N ALA A 498 7.61 -32.77 -6.42
CA ALA A 498 6.94 -34.07 -6.50
C ALA A 498 5.42 -33.87 -6.68
N ASP A 499 4.87 -34.54 -7.71
CA ASP A 499 3.45 -34.66 -8.04
C ASP A 499 2.66 -35.36 -6.91
N VAL A 500 1.51 -34.79 -6.51
CA VAL A 500 0.52 -35.48 -5.67
C VAL A 500 -0.89 -35.22 -6.19
N THR A 501 -1.54 -36.27 -6.68
CA THR A 501 -2.97 -36.37 -7.03
C THR A 501 -3.89 -35.91 -5.88
N ARG A 502 -4.75 -34.91 -6.12
CA ARG A 502 -5.78 -34.42 -5.18
C ARG A 502 -7.18 -34.96 -5.52
N ILE A 503 -7.93 -35.38 -4.51
CA ILE A 503 -9.25 -36.03 -4.61
C ILE A 503 -10.38 -35.02 -4.30
N SER A 504 -11.44 -35.01 -5.13
CA SER A 504 -12.67 -34.20 -4.97
C SER A 504 -13.68 -34.84 -3.99
N LEU A 505 -14.33 -34.04 -3.12
CA LEU A 505 -15.26 -34.50 -2.07
C LEU A 505 -16.62 -35.01 -2.57
N PHE A 506 -17.05 -34.66 -3.79
CA PHE A 506 -18.43 -34.88 -4.25
C PHE A 506 -18.61 -36.03 -5.23
N HIS A 507 -17.59 -36.88 -5.44
CA HIS A 507 -17.66 -37.99 -6.40
C HIS A 507 -18.55 -39.18 -5.98
N THR A 508 -19.22 -39.13 -4.83
CA THR A 508 -20.14 -40.18 -4.37
C THR A 508 -21.42 -39.60 -3.79
N TRP A 509 -22.27 -39.05 -4.64
CA TRP A 509 -23.71 -38.92 -4.38
C TRP A 509 -24.46 -39.47 -5.59
N GLN A 510 -24.47 -40.79 -5.72
CA GLN A 510 -25.48 -41.49 -6.50
C GLN A 510 -26.54 -42.04 -5.54
N THR A 511 -27.77 -41.91 -6.01
CA THR A 511 -29.05 -42.14 -5.35
C THR A 511 -29.23 -43.55 -4.80
N THR A 512 -29.77 -43.68 -3.59
CA THR A 512 -30.74 -44.73 -3.23
C THR A 512 -31.45 -44.41 -1.91
N PRO A 513 -32.78 -44.67 -1.80
CA PRO A 513 -33.54 -44.51 -0.56
C PRO A 513 -33.76 -45.87 0.14
N THR A 514 -33.77 -45.92 1.48
CA THR A 514 -34.77 -46.62 2.34
C THR A 514 -34.28 -46.89 3.77
N MET A 515 -35.14 -46.50 4.73
CA MET A 515 -35.57 -47.12 5.99
C MET A 515 -34.62 -47.79 7.03
N GLU A 516 -34.86 -47.34 8.28
CA GLU A 516 -35.07 -48.08 9.54
C GLU A 516 -33.91 -48.57 10.46
N GLN A 517 -33.94 -47.98 11.67
CA GLN A 517 -33.93 -48.58 13.03
C GLN A 517 -32.66 -49.16 13.70
N THR A 518 -32.33 -48.48 14.82
CA THR A 518 -31.91 -48.89 16.19
C THR A 518 -30.74 -49.85 16.44
N PHE A 519 -29.88 -49.44 17.38
CA PHE A 519 -29.27 -50.35 18.39
C PHE A 519 -29.23 -49.73 19.79
N PHE A 520 -29.52 -50.58 20.78
CA PHE A 520 -29.65 -50.31 22.22
C PHE A 520 -28.38 -50.69 23.03
N PHE A 521 -28.32 -50.11 24.22
CA PHE A 521 -27.35 -50.17 25.34
C PHE A 521 -27.01 -51.56 25.92
N VAL A 522 -25.86 -51.68 26.62
CA VAL A 522 -25.80 -52.16 28.03
C VAL A 522 -24.69 -51.43 28.84
N ASP A 523 -25.07 -51.18 30.09
CA ASP A 523 -24.53 -50.38 31.21
C ASP A 523 -23.37 -51.04 31.99
N GLY A 524 -22.68 -50.28 32.85
CA GLY A 524 -21.56 -50.81 33.65
C GLY A 524 -20.93 -49.88 34.69
N LEU A 525 -21.72 -49.27 35.58
CA LEU A 525 -21.41 -49.08 37.02
C LEU A 525 -20.12 -48.35 37.47
N HIS A 526 -19.37 -47.68 36.59
CA HIS A 526 -18.22 -46.84 36.98
C HIS A 526 -18.20 -45.49 36.24
N ALA A 527 -19.05 -44.55 36.65
CA ALA A 527 -19.21 -43.26 35.98
C ALA A 527 -18.18 -42.20 36.40
N ASP A 528 -17.62 -41.51 35.40
CA ASP A 528 -16.51 -40.55 35.51
C ASP A 528 -16.92 -39.09 35.84
N LYS A 529 -15.93 -38.19 35.81
CA LYS A 529 -16.01 -36.75 36.14
C LYS A 529 -17.12 -35.98 35.41
N SER A 530 -17.60 -36.45 34.26
CA SER A 530 -18.70 -35.84 33.50
C SER A 530 -20.07 -36.02 34.18
N SER A 531 -20.34 -37.16 34.81
CA SER A 531 -21.55 -37.42 35.61
C SER A 531 -21.60 -36.60 36.90
N LYS A 532 -20.43 -36.29 37.49
CA LYS A 532 -20.29 -35.31 38.60
C LYS A 532 -20.49 -33.85 38.15
N LYS A 533 -20.33 -33.56 36.85
CA LYS A 533 -20.52 -32.21 36.26
C LYS A 533 -22.00 -31.96 35.91
N LEU A 534 -22.79 -33.01 35.68
CA LEU A 534 -24.24 -32.93 35.50
C LEU A 534 -25.01 -32.68 36.81
N MET A 535 -24.55 -33.24 37.94
CA MET A 535 -25.10 -32.97 39.29
C MET A 535 -24.94 -31.50 39.74
N ARG A 536 -24.03 -30.72 39.13
CA ARG A 536 -23.85 -29.28 39.41
C ARG A 536 -24.69 -28.35 38.53
N ARG A 537 -25.48 -28.88 37.60
CA ARG A 537 -26.35 -28.11 36.70
C ARG A 537 -27.80 -27.93 37.21
N HIS A 538 -28.10 -28.21 38.48
CA HIS A 538 -29.46 -28.11 39.03
C HIS A 538 -29.59 -27.38 40.39
N VAL A 539 -28.87 -26.27 40.56
CA VAL A 539 -29.18 -25.25 41.59
C VAL A 539 -29.62 -23.94 40.92
N MET A 540 -30.92 -23.91 40.61
CA MET A 540 -31.91 -22.81 40.60
C MET A 540 -31.38 -21.35 40.69
N LYS A 541 -31.58 -20.50 39.66
CA LYS A 541 -32.78 -19.69 39.28
C LYS A 541 -32.98 -18.38 40.06
N GLY A 542 -32.85 -17.26 39.34
CA GLY A 542 -33.85 -16.16 39.27
C GLY A 542 -33.68 -14.92 40.16
N LYS A 543 -33.62 -13.74 39.52
CA LYS A 543 -34.46 -12.52 39.75
C LYS A 543 -33.69 -11.22 39.49
N ASN A 544 -33.98 -10.57 38.36
CA ASN A 544 -34.57 -9.21 38.31
C ASN A 544 -34.80 -8.79 36.86
N ALA A 545 -35.98 -9.15 36.37
CA ALA A 545 -36.69 -8.41 35.34
C ALA A 545 -37.14 -7.04 35.91
N GLY A 546 -37.15 -6.01 35.06
CA GLY A 546 -37.90 -4.77 35.30
C GLY A 546 -37.17 -3.67 36.06
N LYS A 547 -36.38 -2.85 35.35
CA LYS A 547 -36.16 -1.44 35.72
C LYS A 547 -36.01 -0.57 34.46
N THR A 548 -37.08 0.13 34.11
CA THR A 548 -37.07 1.30 33.23
C THR A 548 -36.68 2.53 34.04
N PHE A 549 -35.71 3.31 33.56
CA PHE A 549 -35.44 4.67 34.04
C PHE A 549 -35.51 5.64 32.87
N HIS A 550 -36.22 6.75 33.05
CA HIS A 550 -36.50 7.75 32.03
C HIS A 550 -35.95 9.12 32.46
N ARG A 551 -35.35 9.83 31.48
CA ARG A 551 -35.04 11.28 31.32
C ARG A 551 -33.80 11.93 31.99
N PRO A 552 -33.29 13.07 31.45
CA PRO A 552 -33.86 13.94 30.41
C PRO A 552 -33.01 14.24 29.16
N SER A 553 -33.75 14.66 28.13
CA SER A 553 -33.33 15.23 26.85
C SER A 553 -32.45 16.48 26.99
N ARG A 554 -31.37 16.53 26.21
CA ARG A 554 -30.88 17.78 25.62
C ARG A 554 -30.73 17.59 24.11
N ALA A 555 -31.68 18.12 23.39
CA ALA A 555 -31.51 18.49 21.99
C ALA A 555 -30.75 19.82 21.95
N ASN A 556 -29.60 19.86 21.28
CA ASN A 556 -29.37 20.66 20.07
C ASN A 556 -27.87 20.83 19.72
N HIS A 557 -27.63 20.68 18.42
CA HIS A 557 -26.50 21.17 17.61
C HIS A 557 -25.10 20.55 17.77
N ALA A 558 -24.82 19.53 16.95
CA ALA A 558 -24.13 19.70 15.65
C ALA A 558 -23.80 18.31 15.09
N GLN A 559 -24.30 17.98 13.90
CA GLN A 559 -23.90 16.78 13.16
C GLN A 559 -22.42 16.91 12.75
N TYR A 560 -21.52 16.40 13.57
CA TYR A 560 -20.21 15.99 13.08
C TYR A 560 -20.39 14.60 12.44
N GLN A 561 -20.33 14.54 11.11
CA GLN A 561 -20.10 13.29 10.39
C GLN A 561 -18.87 12.62 11.00
N ARG A 562 -19.03 11.40 11.52
CA ARG A 562 -17.90 10.55 11.91
C ARG A 562 -17.08 10.30 10.64
N ILE A 563 -15.86 10.83 10.63
CA ILE A 563 -14.85 10.48 9.64
C ILE A 563 -14.64 8.95 9.71
N PRO A 564 -14.82 8.19 8.61
CA PRO A 564 -14.54 6.75 8.59
C PRO A 564 -13.06 6.48 8.94
N ARG A 565 -12.80 5.43 9.73
CA ARG A 565 -11.43 4.99 10.04
C ARG A 565 -10.79 4.33 8.80
N PRO A 566 -9.47 4.46 8.55
CA PRO A 566 -8.80 3.72 7.48
C PRO A 566 -8.80 2.21 7.72
N PHE A 567 -9.04 1.39 6.70
CA PHE A 567 -9.06 -0.08 6.77
C PHE A 567 -7.92 -0.70 7.58
N ALA A 568 -6.69 -0.23 7.35
CA ALA A 568 -5.48 -0.71 8.00
C ALA A 568 -5.61 -0.66 9.53
N THR A 569 -6.26 0.37 10.09
CA THR A 569 -6.48 0.49 11.55
C THR A 569 -7.55 -0.45 12.11
N GLN A 570 -8.46 -0.96 11.27
CA GLN A 570 -9.47 -1.94 11.66
C GLN A 570 -8.95 -3.37 11.51
N PHE A 571 -8.08 -3.63 10.52
CA PHE A 571 -7.37 -4.89 10.34
C PHE A 571 -6.54 -5.28 11.58
N PHE A 572 -5.74 -4.36 12.12
CA PHE A 572 -4.92 -4.62 13.32
C PHE A 572 -5.72 -4.83 14.61
N ASN A 573 -7.01 -4.49 14.61
CA ASN A 573 -7.92 -4.69 15.74
C ASN A 573 -8.94 -5.83 15.48
N PHE A 574 -8.82 -6.55 14.37
CA PHE A 574 -9.76 -7.60 14.00
C PHE A 574 -9.50 -8.88 14.85
N PRO A 575 -10.53 -9.46 15.50
CA PRO A 575 -10.37 -10.61 16.37
C PRO A 575 -10.21 -11.91 15.57
N PHE A 576 -9.01 -12.17 15.06
CA PHE A 576 -8.73 -13.41 14.34
C PHE A 576 -8.94 -14.65 15.24
N PRO A 577 -9.45 -15.77 14.68
CA PRO A 577 -9.80 -16.97 15.44
C PRO A 577 -8.56 -17.80 15.80
N VAL A 578 -7.41 -17.48 15.20
CA VAL A 578 -6.09 -18.03 15.48
C VAL A 578 -5.04 -16.92 15.43
N PRO A 579 -3.90 -17.06 16.12
CA PRO A 579 -2.79 -16.12 16.01
C PRO A 579 -2.29 -16.01 14.57
N VAL A 580 -2.21 -14.77 14.06
CA VAL A 580 -1.78 -14.51 12.67
C VAL A 580 -0.25 -14.45 12.61
N THR A 581 0.37 -15.36 11.84
CA THR A 581 1.82 -15.33 11.61
C THR A 581 2.23 -14.13 10.75
N LYS A 582 3.51 -13.74 10.76
CA LYS A 582 4.00 -12.65 9.89
C LYS A 582 3.71 -12.90 8.40
N VAL A 583 3.86 -14.15 7.95
CA VAL A 583 3.59 -14.55 6.56
C VAL A 583 2.11 -14.44 6.23
N ALA A 584 1.24 -14.97 7.10
CA ALA A 584 -0.20 -14.88 6.92
C ALA A 584 -0.69 -13.42 6.99
N GLY A 585 -0.17 -12.64 7.94
CA GLY A 585 -0.48 -11.23 8.09
C GLY A 585 -0.11 -10.42 6.84
N LYS A 586 1.07 -10.68 6.26
CA LYS A 586 1.47 -10.07 4.99
C LYS A 586 0.52 -10.46 3.84
N ALA A 587 0.19 -11.75 3.72
CA ALA A 587 -0.72 -12.19 2.66
C ALA A 587 -2.10 -11.55 2.78
N ILE A 588 -2.65 -11.46 3.99
CA ILE A 588 -3.95 -10.82 4.23
C ILE A 588 -3.86 -9.31 3.95
N ASP A 589 -2.79 -8.65 4.37
CA ASP A 589 -2.56 -7.22 4.11
C ASP A 589 -2.43 -6.93 2.60
N ASP A 590 -1.58 -7.68 1.88
CA ASP A 590 -1.44 -7.60 0.43
C ASP A 590 -2.81 -7.79 -0.25
N PHE A 591 -3.64 -8.71 0.24
CA PHE A 591 -4.94 -8.96 -0.36
C PHE A 591 -5.90 -7.79 -0.18
N PHE A 592 -6.12 -7.35 1.07
CA PHE A 592 -7.09 -6.31 1.34
C PHE A 592 -6.62 -4.92 0.92
N ASN A 593 -5.32 -4.68 0.79
CA ASN A 593 -4.79 -3.38 0.38
C ASN A 593 -4.48 -3.30 -1.12
N LEU A 594 -4.08 -4.40 -1.75
CA LEU A 594 -3.65 -4.41 -3.16
C LEU A 594 -4.60 -5.23 -4.02
N THR A 595 -4.77 -6.52 -3.73
CA THR A 595 -5.51 -7.44 -4.59
C THR A 595 -6.99 -7.07 -4.72
N THR A 596 -7.65 -6.65 -3.65
CA THR A 596 -9.05 -6.20 -3.71
C THR A 596 -9.25 -5.02 -4.66
N GLY A 597 -8.29 -4.10 -4.74
CA GLY A 597 -8.31 -2.97 -5.69
C GLY A 597 -8.08 -3.39 -7.14
N LEU A 598 -7.54 -4.58 -7.38
CA LEU A 598 -7.39 -5.17 -8.72
C LEU A 598 -8.58 -6.05 -9.11
N VAL A 599 -9.28 -6.63 -8.13
CA VAL A 599 -10.47 -7.48 -8.32
C VAL A 599 -11.72 -6.64 -8.60
N TYR A 600 -11.85 -5.48 -7.96
CA TYR A 600 -13.00 -4.59 -8.08
C TYR A 600 -12.62 -3.31 -8.84
N PRO A 601 -13.55 -2.71 -9.63
CA PRO A 601 -13.26 -1.54 -10.46
C PRO A 601 -13.17 -0.25 -9.64
N VAL A 602 -12.15 -0.14 -8.79
CA VAL A 602 -11.90 1.01 -7.90
C VAL A 602 -11.59 2.29 -8.66
N GLN A 603 -11.19 2.20 -9.94
CA GLN A 603 -10.95 3.32 -10.84
C GLN A 603 -12.22 4.17 -11.05
N LEU A 604 -13.40 3.57 -10.82
CA LEU A 604 -14.67 4.29 -10.80
C LEU A 604 -14.83 5.15 -9.55
N GLY A 605 -14.01 5.00 -8.51
CA GLY A 605 -13.97 5.81 -7.28
C GLY A 605 -14.84 5.30 -6.12
N PHE A 606 -15.11 3.99 -6.03
CA PHE A 606 -15.98 3.44 -4.97
C PHE A 606 -15.20 3.26 -3.65
N PRO A 607 -15.76 3.67 -2.50
CA PRO A 607 -15.18 3.35 -1.21
C PRO A 607 -15.44 1.87 -0.88
N LEU A 608 -14.39 1.05 -0.79
CA LEU A 608 -14.52 -0.38 -0.50
C LEU A 608 -14.47 -0.72 1.00
N GLU A 609 -14.29 0.27 1.87
CA GLU A 609 -14.03 0.10 3.31
C GLU A 609 -15.10 -0.72 4.03
N LYS A 610 -16.37 -0.40 3.79
CA LYS A 610 -17.51 -1.07 4.42
C LYS A 610 -17.59 -2.54 4.02
N ASP A 611 -17.39 -2.83 2.73
CA ASP A 611 -17.41 -4.19 2.19
C ASP A 611 -16.23 -5.01 2.72
N LYS A 612 -15.02 -4.45 2.71
CA LYS A 612 -13.83 -5.13 3.22
C LYS A 612 -13.99 -5.53 4.70
N ILE A 613 -14.59 -4.70 5.54
CA ILE A 613 -14.84 -5.02 6.96
C ILE A 613 -15.77 -6.21 7.09
N LYS A 614 -16.89 -6.19 6.34
CA LYS A 614 -17.85 -7.28 6.34
C LYS A 614 -17.21 -8.58 5.86
N TRP A 615 -16.32 -8.51 4.86
CA TRP A 615 -15.55 -9.66 4.41
C TRP A 615 -14.57 -10.18 5.46
N LEU A 616 -13.87 -9.31 6.18
CA LEU A 616 -13.04 -9.74 7.32
C LEU A 616 -13.86 -10.54 8.35
N GLU A 617 -15.04 -10.04 8.71
CA GLU A 617 -15.95 -10.69 9.67
C GLU A 617 -16.35 -12.10 9.22
N ILE A 618 -16.65 -12.27 7.94
CA ILE A 618 -17.07 -13.55 7.37
C ILE A 618 -15.87 -14.50 7.18
N MET A 619 -14.77 -13.99 6.60
CA MET A 619 -13.58 -14.77 6.23
C MET A 619 -12.82 -15.30 7.45
N PHE A 620 -12.88 -14.60 8.58
CA PHE A 620 -12.06 -14.91 9.75
C PHE A 620 -12.89 -15.16 11.02
N GLN A 621 -14.10 -15.71 10.88
CA GLN A 621 -14.97 -15.97 12.02
C GLN A 621 -14.45 -17.12 12.92
N ASP A 622 -13.96 -18.19 12.31
CA ASP A 622 -13.47 -19.38 13.00
C ASP A 622 -12.26 -19.97 12.27
N LYS A 623 -11.61 -20.98 12.87
CA LYS A 623 -10.38 -21.55 12.34
C LYS A 623 -10.54 -22.11 10.91
N ALA A 624 -11.67 -22.75 10.61
CA ALA A 624 -11.88 -23.35 9.29
C ALA A 624 -12.08 -22.27 8.22
N SER A 625 -12.85 -21.23 8.54
CA SER A 625 -12.98 -20.06 7.67
C SER A 625 -11.65 -19.33 7.49
N TYR A 626 -10.84 -19.22 8.54
CA TYR A 626 -9.51 -18.61 8.48
C TYR A 626 -8.56 -19.35 7.55
N ASP A 627 -8.43 -20.67 7.70
CA ASP A 627 -7.53 -21.49 6.90
C ASP A 627 -7.94 -21.45 5.41
N CYS A 628 -9.24 -21.54 5.12
CA CYS A 628 -9.78 -21.44 3.77
C CYS A 628 -9.59 -20.05 3.16
N SER A 629 -9.83 -19.00 3.94
CA SER A 629 -9.69 -17.62 3.50
C SER A 629 -8.24 -17.25 3.22
N LEU A 630 -7.31 -17.76 4.03
CA LEU A 630 -5.88 -17.53 3.82
C LEU A 630 -5.39 -18.20 2.52
N ALA A 631 -5.88 -19.40 2.21
CA ALA A 631 -5.56 -20.09 0.96
C ALA A 631 -6.11 -19.31 -0.27
N LEU A 632 -7.36 -18.85 -0.21
CA LEU A 632 -7.94 -17.99 -1.24
C LEU A 632 -7.15 -16.68 -1.42
N ILE A 633 -6.81 -16.03 -0.31
CA ILE A 633 -6.03 -14.79 -0.27
C ILE A 633 -4.69 -14.97 -0.98
N GLN A 634 -4.00 -16.05 -0.69
CA GLN A 634 -2.71 -16.37 -1.29
C GLN A 634 -2.85 -16.62 -2.80
N ALA A 635 -3.81 -17.47 -3.22
CA ALA A 635 -4.07 -17.75 -4.64
C ALA A 635 -4.45 -16.47 -5.42
N SER A 636 -5.21 -15.58 -4.78
CA SER A 636 -5.59 -14.29 -5.35
C SER A 636 -4.37 -13.37 -5.47
N ASN A 637 -3.54 -13.25 -4.43
CA ASN A 637 -2.33 -12.43 -4.49
C ASN A 637 -1.37 -12.91 -5.59
N GLU A 638 -1.16 -14.22 -5.72
CA GLU A 638 -0.33 -14.79 -6.79
C GLU A 638 -0.86 -14.41 -8.18
N THR A 639 -2.17 -14.51 -8.37
CA THR A 639 -2.82 -14.26 -9.65
C THR A 639 -2.85 -12.79 -10.05
N TYR A 640 -3.16 -11.90 -9.10
CA TYR A 640 -3.36 -10.48 -9.36
C TYR A 640 -2.08 -9.65 -9.18
N LEU A 641 -1.17 -10.04 -8.29
CA LEU A 641 0.09 -9.32 -8.03
C LEU A 641 1.31 -9.95 -8.71
N GLY A 642 1.20 -11.20 -9.19
CA GLY A 642 2.31 -11.89 -9.87
C GLY A 642 3.46 -12.29 -8.95
N ALA A 643 3.24 -12.29 -7.63
CA ALA A 643 4.21 -12.76 -6.65
C ALA A 643 4.27 -14.30 -6.69
N GLY A 644 5.18 -14.85 -7.50
CA GLY A 644 5.46 -16.29 -7.48
C GLY A 644 6.13 -16.67 -6.17
N ASN A 645 5.41 -17.39 -5.31
CA ASN A 645 5.96 -18.33 -4.32
C ASN A 645 4.82 -19.20 -3.80
N SER A 646 4.50 -20.26 -4.52
CA SER A 646 3.69 -21.34 -3.97
C SER A 646 4.53 -22.04 -2.90
N THR A 647 4.38 -21.64 -1.63
CA THR A 647 5.04 -22.33 -0.53
C THR A 647 4.39 -23.72 -0.37
N PRO A 648 5.16 -24.82 -0.36
CA PRO A 648 4.62 -26.18 -0.20
C PRO A 648 3.74 -26.38 1.05
N GLN A 649 3.83 -25.50 2.05
CA GLN A 649 2.95 -25.50 3.23
C GLN A 649 1.45 -25.33 2.91
N PHE A 650 1.06 -24.68 1.80
CA PHE A 650 -0.35 -24.39 1.54
C PHE A 650 -1.10 -25.57 0.88
N MET A 651 -0.39 -26.47 0.19
CA MET A 651 -1.02 -27.63 -0.44
C MET A 651 -1.52 -28.67 0.59
N SER A 652 -0.84 -28.75 1.74
CA SER A 652 -1.27 -29.57 2.90
C SER A 652 -2.54 -29.03 3.57
N CYS A 653 -2.87 -27.75 3.39
CA CYS A 653 -4.00 -27.08 4.03
C CYS A 653 -5.35 -27.49 3.41
N LEU A 654 -5.40 -27.73 2.10
CA LEU A 654 -6.65 -28.04 1.38
C LEU A 654 -7.32 -29.32 1.88
N SER A 655 -6.55 -30.38 2.15
CA SER A 655 -7.11 -31.62 2.72
C SER A 655 -7.75 -31.40 4.09
N GLN A 656 -7.12 -30.55 4.92
CA GLN A 656 -7.64 -30.23 6.26
C GLN A 656 -8.89 -29.36 6.18
N ILE A 657 -8.95 -28.42 5.22
CA ILE A 657 -10.13 -27.58 4.96
C ILE A 657 -11.32 -28.44 4.52
N LEU A 658 -11.10 -29.43 3.64
CA LEU A 658 -12.14 -30.34 3.16
C LEU A 658 -12.70 -31.22 4.30
N ASP A 659 -11.85 -31.73 5.20
CA ASP A 659 -12.28 -32.50 6.37
C ASP A 659 -13.07 -31.65 7.39
N GLN A 660 -12.65 -30.40 7.60
CA GLN A 660 -13.38 -29.45 8.46
C GLN A 660 -14.73 -29.07 7.86
N LEU A 661 -14.81 -28.83 6.54
CA LEU A 661 -16.05 -28.56 5.85
C LEU A 661 -17.00 -29.76 5.93
N LYS A 662 -16.49 -30.98 5.74
CA LYS A 662 -17.29 -32.22 5.91
C LYS A 662 -17.86 -32.33 7.32
N THR A 663 -17.07 -32.00 8.35
CA THR A 663 -17.55 -31.98 9.73
C THR A 663 -18.65 -30.92 9.94
N ARG A 664 -18.48 -29.73 9.34
CA ARG A 664 -19.45 -28.63 9.42
C ARG A 664 -20.77 -28.92 8.69
N LEU A 665 -20.71 -29.56 7.53
CA LEU A 665 -21.89 -29.98 6.77
C LEU A 665 -22.72 -31.03 7.51
N ASN A 666 -22.11 -31.78 8.43
CA ASN A 666 -22.79 -32.72 9.33
C ASN A 666 -23.23 -32.08 10.66
N SER A 667 -23.14 -30.76 10.80
CA SER A 667 -23.53 -30.03 12.01
C SER A 667 -24.76 -29.15 11.77
N LYS A 668 -25.29 -28.57 12.84
CA LYS A 668 -26.38 -27.58 12.78
C LYS A 668 -26.02 -26.30 12.00
N ASP A 669 -24.73 -26.07 11.74
CA ASP A 669 -24.22 -24.87 11.06
C ASP A 669 -24.11 -25.05 9.54
N ALA A 670 -24.53 -26.21 9.01
CA ALA A 670 -24.44 -26.57 7.59
C ALA A 670 -25.05 -25.52 6.64
N LEU A 671 -26.14 -24.86 7.04
CA LEU A 671 -26.84 -23.85 6.22
C LEU A 671 -26.48 -22.40 6.59
N SER A 672 -25.45 -22.17 7.40
CA SER A 672 -25.06 -20.81 7.80
C SER A 672 -24.44 -20.00 6.66
N ASP A 673 -24.50 -18.66 6.75
CA ASP A 673 -23.82 -17.74 5.81
C ASP A 673 -22.30 -18.00 5.73
N HIS A 674 -21.71 -18.49 6.82
CA HIS A 674 -20.30 -18.84 6.90
C HIS A 674 -19.99 -20.09 6.05
N THR A 675 -20.86 -21.09 6.06
CA THR A 675 -20.70 -22.27 5.20
C THR A 675 -20.78 -21.87 3.73
N LEU A 676 -21.71 -20.98 3.35
CA LEU A 676 -21.77 -20.42 2.00
C LEU A 676 -20.46 -19.71 1.63
N SER A 677 -19.91 -18.88 2.53
CA SER A 677 -18.65 -18.17 2.27
C SER A 677 -17.46 -19.11 2.09
N VAL A 678 -17.35 -20.18 2.89
CA VAL A 678 -16.27 -21.16 2.76
C VAL A 678 -16.36 -21.87 1.41
N VAL A 679 -17.57 -22.28 1.01
CA VAL A 679 -17.78 -22.94 -0.29
C VAL A 679 -17.47 -21.99 -1.44
N VAL A 680 -17.92 -20.73 -1.38
CA VAL A 680 -17.59 -19.70 -2.37
C VAL A 680 -16.07 -19.46 -2.44
N ALA A 681 -15.38 -19.42 -1.31
CA ALA A 681 -13.92 -19.25 -1.27
C ALA A 681 -13.19 -20.42 -1.95
N LEU A 682 -13.63 -21.65 -1.72
CA LEU A 682 -13.10 -22.84 -2.39
C LEU A 682 -13.32 -22.78 -3.91
N ILE A 683 -14.51 -22.40 -4.35
CA ILE A 683 -14.82 -22.25 -5.78
C ILE A 683 -13.85 -21.24 -6.43
N ILE A 684 -13.72 -20.04 -5.85
CA ILE A 684 -12.85 -19.00 -6.40
C ILE A 684 -11.40 -19.46 -6.43
N GLN A 685 -10.94 -20.16 -5.39
CA GLN A 685 -9.58 -20.73 -5.36
C GLN A 685 -9.36 -21.71 -6.52
N GLU A 686 -10.26 -22.69 -6.71
CA GLU A 686 -10.13 -23.68 -7.78
C GLU A 686 -10.26 -23.04 -9.18
N GLN A 687 -11.09 -22.00 -9.33
CA GLN A 687 -11.17 -21.21 -10.56
C GLN A 687 -9.86 -20.51 -10.89
N VAL A 688 -9.25 -19.87 -9.89
CA VAL A 688 -7.97 -19.16 -10.03
C VAL A 688 -6.83 -20.14 -10.31
N ALA A 689 -6.88 -21.34 -9.73
CA ALA A 689 -5.91 -22.41 -9.98
C ALA A 689 -6.13 -23.16 -11.32
N GLY A 690 -7.21 -22.88 -12.05
CA GLY A 690 -7.56 -23.56 -13.30
C GLY A 690 -8.10 -24.99 -13.12
N HIS A 691 -8.50 -25.38 -11.91
CA HIS A 691 -9.04 -26.70 -11.58
C HIS A 691 -10.57 -26.76 -11.74
N TYR A 692 -11.02 -26.65 -12.99
CA TYR A 692 -12.44 -26.42 -13.28
C TYR A 692 -13.38 -27.55 -12.81
N SER A 693 -12.97 -28.82 -12.88
CA SER A 693 -13.80 -29.93 -12.40
C SER A 693 -14.01 -29.91 -10.88
N ALA A 694 -13.02 -29.45 -10.11
CA ALA A 694 -13.16 -29.27 -8.67
C ALA A 694 -14.08 -28.09 -8.36
N ALA A 695 -13.93 -26.97 -9.08
CA ALA A 695 -14.82 -25.82 -8.97
C ALA A 695 -16.29 -26.18 -9.28
N GLU A 696 -16.54 -26.97 -10.33
CA GLU A 696 -17.88 -27.45 -10.70
C GLU A 696 -18.54 -28.28 -9.58
N ALA A 697 -17.78 -29.19 -8.98
CA ALA A 697 -18.25 -29.98 -7.85
C ALA A 697 -18.64 -29.09 -6.65
N HIS A 698 -17.82 -28.08 -6.34
CA HIS A 698 -18.13 -27.12 -5.28
C HIS A 698 -19.33 -26.22 -5.62
N MET A 699 -19.49 -25.83 -6.88
CA MET A 699 -20.66 -25.08 -7.40
C MET A 699 -21.97 -25.88 -7.21
N SER A 700 -21.96 -27.18 -7.50
CA SER A 700 -23.11 -28.06 -7.24
C SER A 700 -23.44 -28.14 -5.75
N GLY A 701 -22.42 -28.21 -4.90
CA GLY A 701 -22.60 -28.15 -3.45
C GLY A 701 -23.20 -26.82 -2.98
N LEU A 702 -22.72 -25.69 -3.53
CA LEU A 702 -23.24 -24.36 -3.23
C LEU A 702 -24.72 -24.24 -3.60
N LYS A 703 -25.11 -24.69 -4.81
CA LYS A 703 -26.51 -24.72 -5.26
C LYS A 703 -27.40 -25.49 -4.31
N THR A 704 -26.96 -26.67 -3.88
CA THR A 704 -27.69 -27.50 -2.91
C THR A 704 -27.93 -26.75 -1.59
N ILE A 705 -26.91 -26.09 -1.05
CA ILE A 705 -27.03 -25.35 0.21
C ILE A 705 -27.99 -24.16 0.05
N VAL A 706 -27.91 -23.43 -1.06
CA VAL A 706 -28.80 -22.30 -1.35
C VAL A 706 -30.25 -22.76 -1.51
N ASP A 707 -30.49 -23.88 -2.20
CA ASP A 707 -31.84 -24.45 -2.36
C ASP A 707 -32.44 -24.88 -1.01
N LEU A 708 -31.64 -25.51 -0.16
CA LEU A 708 -32.05 -25.89 1.20
C LEU A 708 -32.38 -24.68 2.09
N ARG A 709 -31.90 -23.49 1.73
CA ARG A 709 -32.23 -22.22 2.40
C ARG A 709 -33.45 -21.52 1.81
N GLY A 710 -34.10 -22.10 0.79
CA GLY A 710 -35.26 -21.51 0.13
C GLY A 710 -34.93 -20.72 -1.14
N GLY A 711 -33.68 -20.78 -1.62
CA GLY A 711 -33.24 -20.09 -2.83
C GLY A 711 -32.42 -18.84 -2.57
N LEU A 712 -31.92 -18.23 -3.65
CA LEU A 712 -31.00 -17.08 -3.59
C LEU A 712 -31.66 -15.84 -2.97
N GLU A 713 -32.94 -15.61 -3.23
CA GLU A 713 -33.69 -14.45 -2.71
C GLU A 713 -33.94 -14.50 -1.19
N GLU A 714 -33.84 -15.68 -0.57
CA GLU A 714 -33.99 -15.83 0.88
C GLU A 714 -32.69 -15.49 1.64
N ILE A 715 -31.60 -15.17 0.93
CA ILE A 715 -30.35 -14.72 1.53
C ILE A 715 -30.47 -13.22 1.89
N LYS A 716 -30.75 -12.96 3.17
CA LYS A 716 -30.96 -11.60 3.71
C LYS A 716 -29.78 -10.64 3.56
N ASP A 717 -28.56 -11.16 3.46
CA ASP A 717 -27.36 -10.34 3.34
C ASP A 717 -27.00 -10.14 1.86
N GLY A 718 -27.27 -8.94 1.34
CA GLY A 718 -27.05 -8.60 -0.07
C GLY A 718 -25.59 -8.75 -0.53
N ILE A 719 -24.61 -8.60 0.37
CA ILE A 719 -23.19 -8.77 0.03
C ILE A 719 -22.89 -10.26 -0.23
N VAL A 720 -23.45 -11.16 0.59
CA VAL A 720 -23.28 -12.62 0.42
C VAL A 720 -23.98 -13.08 -0.85
N ALA A 721 -25.22 -12.62 -1.09
CA ALA A 721 -25.98 -12.95 -2.29
C ALA A 721 -25.24 -12.52 -3.57
N LEU A 722 -24.75 -11.28 -3.63
CA LEU A 722 -23.98 -10.77 -4.77
C LEU A 722 -22.65 -11.48 -4.98
N LYS A 723 -22.01 -11.96 -3.91
CA LYS A 723 -20.77 -12.76 -4.05
C LYS A 723 -21.06 -14.12 -4.68
N ILE A 724 -22.14 -14.78 -4.27
CA ILE A 724 -22.61 -16.01 -4.92
C ILE A 724 -22.87 -15.73 -6.40
N CYS A 725 -23.58 -14.64 -6.71
CA CYS A 725 -23.86 -14.26 -8.09
C CYS A 725 -22.60 -14.02 -8.91
N ARG A 726 -21.67 -13.21 -8.39
CA ARG A 726 -20.40 -12.93 -9.05
C ARG A 726 -19.60 -14.21 -9.30
N THR A 727 -19.60 -15.13 -8.34
CA THR A 727 -18.90 -16.42 -8.46
C THR A 727 -19.50 -17.28 -9.56
N ASP A 728 -20.83 -17.39 -9.61
CA ASP A 728 -21.58 -18.12 -10.64
C ASP A 728 -21.39 -17.51 -12.04
N ILE A 729 -21.55 -16.19 -12.17
CA ILE A 729 -21.34 -15.45 -13.42
C ILE A 729 -19.90 -15.65 -13.91
N MET A 730 -18.90 -15.45 -13.04
CA MET A 730 -17.50 -15.62 -13.42
C MET A 730 -17.20 -17.06 -13.83
N PHE A 731 -17.72 -18.04 -13.10
CA PHE A 731 -17.55 -19.45 -13.44
C PHE A 731 -18.16 -19.77 -14.82
N THR A 732 -19.39 -19.32 -15.04
CA THR A 732 -20.12 -19.51 -16.29
C THR A 732 -19.37 -18.86 -17.46
N MET A 733 -18.93 -17.62 -17.31
CA MET A 733 -18.16 -16.89 -18.32
C MET A 733 -16.79 -17.52 -18.62
N GLN A 734 -16.15 -18.18 -17.65
CA GLN A 734 -14.87 -18.88 -17.87
C GLN A 734 -15.05 -20.19 -18.65
N GLN A 735 -16.18 -20.87 -18.45
CA GLN A 735 -16.40 -22.23 -18.97
C GLN A 735 -17.30 -22.27 -20.20
N GLY A 736 -18.13 -21.25 -20.42
CA GLY A 736 -19.08 -21.16 -21.52
C GLY A 736 -20.48 -21.73 -21.23
N GLY A 737 -20.70 -22.37 -20.06
CA GLY A 737 -21.92 -23.09 -19.71
C GLY A 737 -23.11 -22.24 -19.27
N HIS A 738 -23.96 -22.79 -18.41
CA HIS A 738 -25.16 -22.13 -17.86
C HIS A 738 -24.96 -21.70 -16.40
N PRO A 739 -25.53 -20.55 -16.00
CA PRO A 739 -25.53 -20.14 -14.59
C PRO A 739 -26.41 -21.07 -13.76
N LEU A 740 -26.00 -21.35 -12.52
CA LEU A 740 -26.80 -22.13 -11.57
C LEU A 740 -27.86 -21.29 -10.87
N PHE A 741 -27.68 -19.97 -10.84
CA PHE A 741 -28.57 -19.03 -10.18
C PHE A 741 -29.12 -17.99 -11.16
N HIS A 742 -30.04 -17.17 -10.66
CA HIS A 742 -30.58 -16.03 -11.37
C HIS A 742 -30.87 -14.91 -10.38
N ARG A 743 -30.54 -13.68 -10.76
CA ARG A 743 -30.82 -12.47 -9.99
C ARG A 743 -30.88 -11.27 -10.92
N ASP A 744 -32.08 -10.80 -11.23
CA ASP A 744 -32.31 -9.60 -12.04
C ASP A 744 -33.03 -8.54 -11.23
N HIS A 745 -32.25 -7.56 -10.78
CA HIS A 745 -32.70 -6.43 -9.95
C HIS A 745 -32.59 -5.11 -10.70
N MET A 746 -32.53 -5.12 -12.04
CA MET A 746 -32.37 -3.90 -12.82
C MET A 746 -33.52 -2.89 -12.56
N ASP A 747 -34.75 -3.37 -12.40
CA ASP A 747 -35.91 -2.51 -12.06
C ASP A 747 -35.73 -1.77 -10.72
N GLN A 748 -35.08 -2.41 -9.74
CA GLN A 748 -34.78 -1.78 -8.45
C GLN A 748 -33.73 -0.67 -8.62
N ILE A 749 -32.71 -0.92 -9.44
CA ILE A 749 -31.67 0.07 -9.78
C ILE A 749 -32.28 1.27 -10.51
N LEU A 750 -33.14 1.02 -11.48
CA LEU A 750 -33.87 2.07 -12.18
C LEU A 750 -34.76 2.88 -11.22
N GLY A 751 -35.43 2.22 -10.27
CA GLY A 751 -36.21 2.88 -9.22
C GLY A 751 -35.35 3.78 -8.32
N VAL A 752 -34.15 3.34 -7.93
CA VAL A 752 -33.18 4.15 -7.17
C VAL A 752 -32.77 5.38 -7.97
N LEU A 753 -32.38 5.22 -9.23
CA LEU A 753 -31.99 6.34 -10.10
C LEU A 753 -33.14 7.34 -10.30
N ALA A 754 -34.34 6.84 -10.57
CA ALA A 754 -35.54 7.67 -10.71
C ALA A 754 -35.85 8.46 -9.43
N SER A 755 -35.65 7.87 -8.25
CA SER A 755 -35.82 8.56 -6.96
C SER A 755 -34.82 9.71 -6.75
N GLN A 756 -33.67 9.65 -7.43
CA GLN A 756 -32.65 10.70 -7.45
C GLN A 756 -32.85 11.70 -8.60
N GLY A 757 -33.93 11.56 -9.40
CA GLY A 757 -34.19 12.40 -10.56
C GLY A 757 -33.28 12.10 -11.77
N ILE A 758 -32.69 10.91 -11.81
CA ILE A 758 -31.78 10.47 -12.87
C ILE A 758 -32.51 9.47 -13.76
N GLU A 759 -32.64 9.80 -15.03
CA GLU A 759 -33.11 8.87 -16.06
C GLU A 759 -31.91 8.37 -16.88
N LEU A 760 -31.85 7.06 -17.13
CA LEU A 760 -30.84 6.52 -18.03
C LEU A 760 -31.19 6.93 -19.47
N GLU A 761 -30.41 7.86 -20.03
CA GLU A 761 -30.55 8.29 -21.42
C GLU A 761 -30.22 7.14 -22.39
N GLY A 762 -31.27 6.52 -22.94
CA GLY A 762 -31.19 5.72 -24.15
C GLY A 762 -31.35 6.62 -25.38
N ASP A 763 -30.28 7.28 -25.81
CA ASP A 763 -30.34 8.10 -27.03
C ASP A 763 -30.75 7.23 -28.25
N LEU A 764 -31.98 7.44 -28.76
CA LEU A 764 -32.65 6.55 -29.72
C LEU A 764 -32.21 6.78 -31.18
N ASP A 765 -31.68 7.97 -31.50
CA ASP A 765 -31.57 8.43 -32.89
C ASP A 765 -30.44 7.78 -33.71
N ILE A 766 -29.29 7.46 -33.10
CA ILE A 766 -28.14 6.86 -33.81
C ILE A 766 -28.32 5.34 -34.01
N TYR A 767 -29.17 4.70 -33.21
CA TYR A 767 -29.25 3.24 -33.11
C TYR A 767 -30.54 2.65 -33.72
N SER A 768 -31.52 3.47 -34.06
CA SER A 768 -32.83 3.06 -34.60
C SER A 768 -32.74 2.02 -35.74
N ILE A 769 -31.76 2.14 -36.63
CA ILE A 769 -31.57 1.22 -37.78
C ILE A 769 -31.03 -0.17 -37.38
N ARG A 770 -30.22 -0.27 -36.31
CA ARG A 770 -29.68 -1.55 -35.82
C ARG A 770 -30.61 -2.21 -34.79
N GLN A 771 -31.46 -1.41 -34.13
CA GLN A 771 -32.43 -1.81 -33.12
C GLN A 771 -33.59 -2.67 -33.64
N GLU A 772 -34.11 -2.39 -34.84
CA GLU A 772 -35.21 -3.17 -35.44
C GLU A 772 -34.86 -4.65 -35.69
N ARG A 773 -33.57 -5.00 -35.58
CA ARG A 773 -33.03 -6.34 -35.82
C ARG A 773 -32.72 -7.13 -34.56
N LEU A 774 -32.86 -6.55 -33.37
CA LEU A 774 -32.56 -7.21 -32.09
C LEU A 774 -33.82 -7.69 -31.38
N GLU A 775 -33.73 -8.80 -30.65
CA GLU A 775 -34.83 -9.32 -29.84
C GLU A 775 -35.05 -8.37 -28.64
N PRO A 776 -36.30 -8.07 -28.25
CA PRO A 776 -36.58 -7.02 -27.26
C PRO A 776 -35.82 -7.19 -25.92
N ALA A 777 -35.63 -8.43 -25.47
CA ALA A 777 -34.89 -8.73 -24.24
C ALA A 777 -33.39 -8.37 -24.35
N LEU A 778 -32.75 -8.70 -25.48
CA LEU A 778 -31.35 -8.38 -25.74
C LEU A 778 -31.17 -6.87 -25.96
N GLN A 779 -32.14 -6.24 -26.64
CA GLN A 779 -32.18 -4.80 -26.84
C GLN A 779 -32.25 -4.04 -25.51
N GLN A 780 -33.13 -4.46 -24.60
CA GLN A 780 -33.23 -3.85 -23.27
C GLN A 780 -31.94 -4.02 -22.48
N THR A 781 -31.34 -5.21 -22.52
CA THR A 781 -30.06 -5.49 -21.85
C THR A 781 -28.92 -4.62 -22.39
N PHE A 782 -28.89 -4.38 -23.70
CA PHE A 782 -27.94 -3.45 -24.34
C PHE A 782 -28.14 -2.02 -23.84
N PHE A 783 -29.39 -1.54 -23.76
CA PHE A 783 -29.69 -0.20 -23.28
C PHE A 783 -29.31 0.01 -21.82
N ASP A 784 -29.56 -0.97 -20.97
CA ASP A 784 -29.17 -0.89 -19.57
C ASP A 784 -27.64 -0.83 -19.43
N ALA A 785 -26.91 -1.65 -20.18
CA ALA A 785 -25.44 -1.59 -20.22
C ALA A 785 -24.93 -0.23 -20.70
N MET A 786 -25.51 0.32 -21.79
CA MET A 786 -25.19 1.65 -22.31
C MET A 786 -25.49 2.76 -21.31
N GLY A 787 -26.67 2.73 -20.69
CA GLY A 787 -27.13 3.71 -19.72
C GLY A 787 -26.21 3.76 -18.52
N ILE A 788 -25.84 2.61 -17.95
CA ILE A 788 -24.87 2.51 -16.87
C ILE A 788 -23.50 3.05 -17.30
N CYS A 789 -23.02 2.72 -18.51
CA CYS A 789 -21.75 3.26 -19.01
C CYS A 789 -21.74 4.78 -19.10
N ARG A 790 -22.80 5.36 -19.69
CA ARG A 790 -22.95 6.81 -19.84
C ARG A 790 -23.06 7.51 -18.49
N LEU A 791 -23.82 6.93 -17.56
CA LEU A 791 -23.93 7.42 -16.19
C LEU A 791 -22.54 7.57 -15.57
N PHE A 792 -21.71 6.54 -15.65
CA PHE A 792 -20.36 6.57 -15.08
C PHE A 792 -19.33 7.39 -15.88
N ASN A 793 -19.52 7.56 -17.19
CA ASN A 793 -18.64 8.39 -18.02
C ASN A 793 -18.87 9.90 -17.85
N LYS A 794 -20.08 10.32 -17.43
CA LYS A 794 -20.43 11.74 -17.20
C LYS A 794 -19.95 12.28 -15.84
N ILE A 795 -19.59 11.41 -14.90
CA ILE A 795 -19.23 11.78 -13.52
C ILE A 795 -17.75 12.21 -13.43
N ASN A 796 -17.47 13.36 -12.83
CA ASN A 796 -16.10 13.70 -12.44
C ASN A 796 -15.72 13.02 -11.11
N ARG A 797 -14.42 12.76 -10.90
CA ARG A 797 -13.90 12.10 -9.68
C ARG A 797 -14.25 12.79 -8.35
N MET A 798 -14.77 14.03 -8.37
CA MET A 798 -15.16 14.81 -7.17
C MET A 798 -16.67 14.93 -6.95
N ASP A 799 -17.50 14.40 -7.85
CA ASP A 799 -18.97 14.49 -7.73
C ASP A 799 -19.52 13.34 -6.87
N GLU A 800 -20.67 13.56 -6.21
CA GLU A 800 -21.40 12.47 -5.55
C GLU A 800 -21.85 11.44 -6.60
N LYS A 801 -21.66 10.16 -6.27
CA LYS A 801 -22.01 9.07 -7.19
C LYS A 801 -23.50 8.76 -7.15
N PRO A 802 -24.12 8.51 -8.31
CA PRO A 802 -25.55 8.21 -8.42
C PRO A 802 -25.91 6.77 -7.97
N LEU A 803 -24.95 5.85 -8.04
CA LEU A 803 -25.07 4.51 -7.48
C LEU A 803 -23.95 4.26 -6.49
N ASP A 804 -24.27 3.61 -5.38
CA ASP A 804 -23.27 3.06 -4.48
C ASP A 804 -22.60 1.80 -5.07
N PHE A 805 -21.62 1.26 -4.37
CA PHE A 805 -20.87 0.10 -4.87
C PHE A 805 -21.74 -1.15 -5.00
N LEU A 806 -22.69 -1.36 -4.09
CA LEU A 806 -23.56 -2.53 -4.06
C LEU A 806 -24.56 -2.47 -5.19
N GLU A 807 -25.19 -1.31 -5.39
CA GLU A 807 -26.13 -1.03 -6.47
C GLU A 807 -25.47 -1.19 -7.84
N PHE A 808 -24.21 -0.74 -7.97
CA PHE A 808 -23.43 -0.98 -9.18
C PHE A 808 -23.15 -2.48 -9.40
N GLN A 809 -22.82 -3.25 -8.35
CA GLN A 809 -22.65 -4.70 -8.47
C GLN A 809 -23.97 -5.41 -8.86
N GLU A 810 -25.12 -4.98 -8.34
CA GLU A 810 -26.44 -5.50 -8.73
C GLU A 810 -26.77 -5.23 -10.19
N ALA A 811 -26.46 -4.03 -10.70
CA ALA A 811 -26.63 -3.70 -12.11
C ALA A 811 -25.79 -4.63 -13.01
N LEU A 812 -24.52 -4.85 -12.65
CA LEU A 812 -23.64 -5.77 -13.40
C LEU A 812 -24.13 -7.22 -13.34
N ALA A 813 -24.58 -7.69 -12.18
CA ALA A 813 -25.12 -9.04 -12.01
C ALA A 813 -26.38 -9.25 -12.85
N SER A 814 -27.30 -8.27 -12.82
CA SER A 814 -28.56 -8.29 -13.58
C SER A 814 -28.33 -8.33 -15.09
N ILE A 815 -27.45 -7.48 -15.61
CA ILE A 815 -27.07 -7.48 -17.03
C ILE A 815 -26.43 -8.83 -17.41
N SER A 816 -25.53 -9.35 -16.58
CA SER A 816 -24.82 -10.60 -16.85
C SER A 816 -25.77 -11.80 -16.86
N TYR A 817 -26.68 -11.92 -15.90
CA TYR A 817 -27.64 -13.02 -15.88
C TYR A 817 -28.60 -12.98 -17.06
N ARG A 818 -29.09 -11.80 -17.46
CA ARG A 818 -29.93 -11.66 -18.66
C ARG A 818 -29.19 -12.12 -19.92
N LEU A 819 -27.92 -11.76 -20.07
CA LEU A 819 -27.09 -12.26 -21.18
C LEU A 819 -26.90 -13.79 -21.10
N LEU A 820 -26.55 -14.31 -19.93
CA LEU A 820 -26.30 -15.75 -19.75
C LEU A 820 -27.57 -16.61 -19.89
N GLN A 821 -28.76 -16.03 -19.63
CA GLN A 821 -30.05 -16.69 -19.85
C GLN A 821 -30.55 -16.57 -21.28
N PHE A 822 -30.18 -15.50 -21.99
CA PHE A 822 -30.53 -15.33 -23.39
C PHE A 822 -30.04 -16.52 -24.22
N GLN A 823 -28.75 -16.86 -24.07
CA GLN A 823 -28.14 -18.02 -24.69
C GLN A 823 -26.80 -18.38 -24.02
N PRO A 824 -26.41 -19.67 -23.91
CA PRO A 824 -25.09 -20.07 -23.44
C PRO A 824 -23.97 -19.53 -24.33
N ILE A 825 -22.86 -19.15 -23.72
CA ILE A 825 -21.77 -18.47 -24.44
C ILE A 825 -21.03 -19.43 -25.39
N ASP A 826 -20.90 -20.71 -25.03
CA ASP A 826 -20.22 -21.73 -25.87
C ASP A 826 -21.11 -22.42 -26.91
N GLU A 827 -22.40 -22.07 -27.00
CA GLU A 827 -23.31 -22.74 -27.92
C GLU A 827 -22.93 -22.48 -29.39
N SER A 828 -23.04 -23.51 -30.23
CA SER A 828 -22.77 -23.38 -31.66
C SER A 828 -23.80 -22.46 -32.32
N ARG A 829 -23.33 -21.51 -33.13
CA ARG A 829 -24.19 -20.49 -33.75
C ARG A 829 -24.10 -20.51 -35.27
N SER A 830 -25.16 -20.03 -35.90
CA SER A 830 -25.21 -19.91 -37.36
C SER A 830 -24.31 -18.77 -37.85
N LYS A 831 -23.76 -18.91 -39.05
CA LYS A 831 -23.01 -17.83 -39.71
C LYS A 831 -24.00 -16.73 -40.14
N ARG A 832 -23.65 -15.47 -39.89
CA ARG A 832 -24.48 -14.27 -40.15
C ARG A 832 -25.71 -14.14 -39.23
N ASP A 833 -25.50 -14.34 -37.94
CA ASP A 833 -26.50 -14.06 -36.91
C ASP A 833 -26.11 -12.82 -36.10
N ILE A 834 -26.79 -11.70 -36.38
CA ILE A 834 -26.53 -10.41 -35.72
C ILE A 834 -26.94 -10.43 -34.24
N GLN A 835 -27.95 -11.22 -33.85
CA GLN A 835 -28.40 -11.34 -32.46
C GLN A 835 -27.28 -11.98 -31.63
N SER A 836 -26.77 -13.11 -32.12
CA SER A 836 -25.63 -13.81 -31.55
C SER A 836 -24.38 -12.93 -31.46
N ALA A 837 -24.11 -12.12 -32.48
CA ALA A 837 -22.95 -11.21 -32.47
C ALA A 837 -23.05 -10.16 -31.36
N TYR A 838 -24.23 -9.54 -31.18
CA TYR A 838 -24.48 -8.56 -30.12
C TYR A 838 -24.48 -9.19 -28.72
N HIS A 839 -25.09 -10.37 -28.58
CA HIS A 839 -25.08 -11.15 -27.33
C HIS A 839 -23.65 -11.48 -26.87
N LEU A 840 -22.83 -12.03 -27.77
CA LEU A 840 -21.44 -12.37 -27.48
C LEU A 840 -20.56 -11.12 -27.27
N GLY A 841 -20.79 -10.05 -28.04
CA GLY A 841 -20.09 -8.78 -27.85
C GLY A 841 -20.37 -8.16 -26.47
N LEU A 842 -21.64 -8.13 -26.04
CA LEU A 842 -22.01 -7.70 -24.69
C LEU A 842 -21.44 -8.62 -23.61
N SER A 843 -21.39 -9.92 -23.85
CA SER A 843 -20.76 -10.88 -22.93
C SER A 843 -19.26 -10.61 -22.78
N LEU A 844 -18.55 -10.33 -23.88
CA LEU A 844 -17.14 -9.92 -23.87
C LEU A 844 -16.94 -8.58 -23.12
N PHE A 845 -17.86 -7.64 -23.25
CA PHE A 845 -17.84 -6.40 -22.48
C PHE A 845 -18.02 -6.66 -20.97
N MET A 846 -18.95 -7.53 -20.57
CA MET A 846 -19.08 -7.89 -19.16
C MET A 846 -17.83 -8.59 -18.64
N MET A 847 -17.24 -9.49 -19.43
CA MET A 847 -15.95 -10.11 -19.11
C MET A 847 -14.84 -9.07 -18.94
N SER A 848 -14.79 -8.01 -19.76
CA SER A 848 -13.76 -6.97 -19.63
C SER A 848 -13.89 -6.20 -18.33
N ILE A 849 -15.09 -6.03 -17.77
CA ILE A 849 -15.30 -5.43 -16.45
C ILE A 849 -14.89 -6.40 -15.33
N TYR A 850 -15.35 -7.65 -15.38
CA TYR A 850 -15.03 -8.65 -14.35
C TYR A 850 -13.54 -9.01 -14.32
N TRP A 851 -12.84 -8.94 -15.46
CA TRP A 851 -11.44 -9.38 -15.62
C TRP A 851 -10.44 -8.26 -15.92
N HIS A 852 -10.82 -6.98 -15.77
CA HIS A 852 -10.08 -5.79 -16.22
C HIS A 852 -8.56 -5.76 -15.88
N ASN A 853 -8.11 -6.40 -14.79
CA ASN A 853 -6.69 -6.45 -14.38
C ASN A 853 -6.02 -7.84 -14.48
N THR A 854 -6.66 -8.84 -15.07
CA THR A 854 -6.12 -10.23 -15.13
C THR A 854 -5.74 -10.70 -16.53
N GLN A 855 -6.00 -9.88 -17.56
CA GLN A 855 -5.56 -9.86 -18.96
C GLN A 855 -5.42 -11.17 -19.77
N HIS A 856 -5.62 -12.37 -19.21
CA HIS A 856 -5.62 -13.70 -19.86
C HIS A 856 -5.65 -14.89 -18.85
N ARG A 857 -5.42 -14.66 -17.55
CA ARG A 857 -5.14 -15.76 -16.59
C ARG A 857 -6.36 -16.57 -16.14
N LEU A 858 -7.58 -16.05 -16.36
CA LEU A 858 -8.80 -16.61 -15.76
C LEU A 858 -9.63 -17.47 -16.72
N ALA A 859 -9.62 -17.18 -18.02
CA ALA A 859 -10.38 -17.93 -19.00
C ALA A 859 -9.65 -19.20 -19.43
N ARG A 860 -10.39 -20.23 -19.87
CA ARG A 860 -9.80 -21.40 -20.53
C ARG A 860 -8.95 -20.92 -21.72
N PRO A 861 -7.72 -21.46 -21.90
CA PRO A 861 -6.85 -21.06 -23.01
C PRO A 861 -7.58 -21.13 -24.37
N GLY A 862 -7.49 -20.07 -25.17
CA GLY A 862 -8.10 -19.99 -26.49
C GLY A 862 -9.62 -19.72 -26.53
N PHE A 863 -10.35 -19.83 -25.41
CA PHE A 863 -11.81 -19.67 -25.39
C PHE A 863 -12.26 -18.28 -25.86
N VAL A 864 -11.74 -17.22 -25.22
CA VAL A 864 -12.08 -15.84 -25.60
C VAL A 864 -11.66 -15.52 -27.03
N ALA A 865 -10.53 -16.05 -27.49
CA ALA A 865 -10.07 -15.86 -28.87
C ALA A 865 -11.03 -16.50 -29.88
N ALA A 866 -11.61 -17.67 -29.55
CA ALA A 866 -12.67 -18.29 -30.34
C ALA A 866 -13.93 -17.42 -30.38
N LEU A 867 -14.39 -16.89 -29.23
CA LEU A 867 -15.56 -16.00 -29.19
C LEU A 867 -15.38 -14.75 -30.04
N VAL A 868 -14.22 -14.11 -29.98
CA VAL A 868 -13.92 -12.95 -30.83
C VAL A 868 -13.96 -13.33 -32.31
N LYS A 869 -13.39 -14.48 -32.69
CA LYS A 869 -13.41 -14.97 -34.08
C LYS A 869 -14.84 -15.31 -34.54
N ASP A 870 -15.65 -15.90 -33.68
CA ASP A 870 -17.04 -16.25 -33.95
C ASP A 870 -17.89 -15.00 -34.19
N VAL A 871 -17.77 -13.99 -33.31
CA VAL A 871 -18.44 -12.69 -33.49
C VAL A 871 -18.04 -12.07 -34.83
N LEU A 872 -16.75 -11.99 -35.15
CA LEU A 872 -16.29 -11.43 -36.42
C LEU A 872 -16.80 -12.22 -37.64
N GLY A 873 -16.99 -13.54 -37.51
CA GLY A 873 -17.56 -14.39 -38.56
C GLY A 873 -19.07 -14.23 -38.76
N MET A 874 -19.77 -13.62 -37.80
CA MET A 874 -21.21 -13.35 -37.85
C MET A 874 -21.54 -11.97 -38.42
N LEU A 875 -20.56 -11.07 -38.50
CA LEU A 875 -20.76 -9.69 -38.93
C LEU A 875 -20.61 -9.52 -40.45
N ASP A 876 -21.49 -8.71 -41.03
CA ASP A 876 -21.36 -8.22 -42.41
C ASP A 876 -20.50 -6.94 -42.47
N ARG A 877 -20.09 -6.53 -43.68
CA ARG A 877 -19.23 -5.34 -43.90
C ARG A 877 -19.80 -4.00 -43.40
N TYR A 878 -21.09 -3.94 -43.08
CA TYR A 878 -21.74 -2.74 -42.53
C TYR A 878 -21.59 -2.60 -41.01
N GLU A 879 -21.00 -3.59 -40.34
CA GLU A 879 -20.84 -3.65 -38.88
C GLU A 879 -19.39 -3.37 -38.44
N ASP A 880 -18.60 -2.66 -39.26
CA ASP A 880 -17.18 -2.44 -39.01
C ASP A 880 -16.90 -1.71 -37.68
N GLU A 881 -17.79 -0.80 -37.26
CA GLU A 881 -17.70 -0.12 -35.96
C GLU A 881 -17.87 -1.09 -34.77
N PHE A 882 -18.81 -2.04 -34.88
CA PHE A 882 -19.05 -3.05 -33.84
C PHE A 882 -17.92 -4.08 -33.81
N ALA A 883 -17.46 -4.52 -34.98
CA ALA A 883 -16.29 -5.38 -35.11
C ALA A 883 -15.05 -4.74 -34.48
N PHE A 884 -14.86 -3.44 -34.66
CA PHE A 884 -13.76 -2.68 -34.06
C PHE A 884 -13.85 -2.66 -32.54
N TRP A 885 -15.02 -2.40 -31.97
CA TRP A 885 -15.26 -2.47 -30.52
C TRP A 885 -14.97 -3.86 -29.94
N VAL A 886 -15.46 -4.93 -30.58
CA VAL A 886 -15.21 -6.32 -30.16
C VAL A 886 -13.72 -6.67 -30.21
N LEU A 887 -13.00 -6.22 -31.25
CA LEU A 887 -11.56 -6.45 -31.38
C LEU A 887 -10.75 -5.77 -30.26
N ILE A 888 -11.13 -4.55 -29.86
CA ILE A 888 -10.52 -3.84 -28.74
C ILE A 888 -10.78 -4.58 -27.42
N LEU A 889 -12.03 -4.99 -27.15
CA LEU A 889 -12.36 -5.80 -25.97
C LEU A 889 -11.59 -7.13 -25.94
N GLY A 890 -11.52 -7.81 -27.10
CA GLY A 890 -10.73 -9.02 -27.26
C GLY A 890 -9.26 -8.79 -26.90
N GLY A 891 -8.68 -7.65 -27.26
CA GLY A 891 -7.33 -7.26 -26.90
C GLY A 891 -7.07 -7.16 -25.39
N PHE A 892 -8.10 -6.89 -24.57
CA PHE A 892 -7.99 -6.88 -23.11
C PHE A 892 -8.01 -8.27 -22.49
N LEU A 893 -8.70 -9.22 -23.13
CA LEU A 893 -9.11 -10.48 -22.52
C LEU A 893 -8.30 -11.71 -22.98
N THR A 894 -7.46 -11.56 -24.00
CA THR A 894 -6.76 -12.68 -24.66
C THR A 894 -5.25 -12.62 -24.47
N ALA A 895 -4.62 -13.80 -24.52
CA ALA A 895 -3.18 -13.96 -24.33
C ALA A 895 -2.34 -13.39 -25.50
N LYS A 896 -1.01 -13.35 -25.28
CA LYS A 896 -0.01 -12.74 -26.18
C LYS A 896 0.16 -13.47 -27.52
N ASP A 897 -0.11 -14.77 -27.56
CA ASP A 897 0.02 -15.65 -28.73
C ASP A 897 -0.93 -15.30 -29.89
N GLU A 898 -2.09 -14.74 -29.58
CA GLU A 898 -3.10 -14.32 -30.57
C GLU A 898 -3.01 -12.80 -30.90
N ARG A 899 -2.01 -12.10 -30.36
CA ARG A 899 -1.86 -10.63 -30.47
C ARG A 899 -1.67 -10.16 -31.90
N GLU A 900 -0.81 -10.82 -32.67
CA GLU A 900 -0.47 -10.38 -34.04
C GLU A 900 -1.67 -10.44 -34.99
N TRP A 901 -2.44 -11.53 -34.97
CA TRP A 901 -3.66 -11.65 -35.77
C TRP A 901 -4.69 -10.56 -35.42
N ARG A 902 -4.88 -10.26 -34.13
CA ARG A 902 -5.80 -9.20 -33.71
C ARG A 902 -5.33 -7.81 -34.11
N LEU A 903 -4.05 -7.49 -33.93
CA LEU A 903 -3.49 -6.20 -34.34
C LEU A 903 -3.65 -5.99 -35.84
N GLN A 904 -3.43 -7.03 -36.64
CA GLN A 904 -3.70 -6.98 -38.08
C GLN A 904 -5.18 -6.66 -38.36
N LYS A 905 -6.12 -7.35 -37.70
CA LYS A 905 -7.56 -7.11 -37.89
C LYS A 905 -7.99 -5.72 -37.41
N LEU A 906 -7.41 -5.23 -36.32
CA LEU A 906 -7.64 -3.86 -35.83
C LEU A 906 -7.17 -2.81 -36.84
N ARG A 907 -5.99 -3.00 -37.45
CA ARG A 907 -5.48 -2.12 -38.51
C ARG A 907 -6.43 -2.11 -39.72
N GLU A 908 -6.84 -3.28 -40.21
CA GLU A 908 -7.78 -3.40 -41.34
C GLU A 908 -9.10 -2.65 -41.06
N LYS A 909 -9.65 -2.76 -39.84
CA LYS A 909 -10.89 -2.07 -39.46
C LYS A 909 -10.69 -0.58 -39.23
N ALA A 910 -9.56 -0.17 -38.64
CA ALA A 910 -9.22 1.24 -38.48
C ALA A 910 -9.08 1.95 -39.83
N GLU A 911 -8.41 1.32 -40.80
CA GLU A 911 -8.29 1.82 -42.17
C GLU A 911 -9.65 1.95 -42.86
N ALA A 912 -10.51 0.93 -42.74
CA ALA A 912 -11.85 0.95 -43.32
C ALA A 912 -12.74 2.05 -42.73
N LEU A 913 -12.57 2.37 -41.44
CA LEU A 913 -13.30 3.40 -40.71
C LEU A 913 -12.63 4.80 -40.80
N GLY A 914 -11.44 4.90 -41.41
CA GLY A 914 -10.69 6.16 -41.50
C GLY A 914 -10.16 6.69 -40.17
N ILE A 915 -9.93 5.82 -39.18
CA ILE A 915 -9.50 6.19 -37.83
C ILE A 915 -7.97 6.32 -37.80
N VAL A 916 -7.47 7.49 -37.38
CA VAL A 916 -6.03 7.76 -37.31
C VAL A 916 -5.56 8.24 -35.94
N THR A 917 -6.47 8.71 -35.09
CA THR A 917 -6.18 9.20 -33.73
C THR A 917 -6.94 8.43 -32.66
N TRP A 918 -6.42 8.46 -31.42
CA TRP A 918 -7.13 7.89 -30.28
C TRP A 918 -8.46 8.60 -29.98
N ASP A 919 -8.55 9.90 -30.23
CA ASP A 919 -9.80 10.65 -29.98
C ASP A 919 -10.90 10.19 -30.94
N GLU A 920 -10.55 9.91 -32.20
CA GLU A 920 -11.46 9.24 -33.16
C GLU A 920 -11.79 7.82 -32.70
N VAL A 921 -10.81 7.02 -32.26
CA VAL A 921 -11.06 5.69 -31.67
C VAL A 921 -12.13 5.77 -30.58
N LYS A 922 -11.98 6.73 -29.66
CA LYS A 922 -12.92 6.92 -28.56
C LYS A 922 -14.33 7.26 -29.05
N MET A 923 -14.46 8.12 -30.06
CA MET A 923 -15.75 8.42 -30.67
C MET A 923 -16.47 7.18 -31.22
N PHE A 924 -15.73 6.19 -31.76
CA PHE A 924 -16.32 4.93 -32.22
C PHE A 924 -16.60 3.95 -31.08
N LEU A 925 -15.75 3.90 -30.06
CA LEU A 925 -15.94 3.00 -28.92
C LEU A 925 -17.10 3.42 -28.02
N GLU A 926 -17.32 4.72 -27.84
CA GLU A 926 -18.45 5.26 -27.05
C GLU A 926 -19.82 5.09 -27.75
N LYS A 927 -19.84 4.56 -28.99
CA LYS A 927 -21.07 4.08 -29.64
C LYS A 927 -21.54 2.72 -29.09
N PHE A 928 -20.76 2.07 -28.26
CA PHE A 928 -21.10 0.80 -27.64
C PHE A 928 -20.78 0.88 -26.14
N PRO A 929 -21.19 -0.10 -25.31
CA PRO A 929 -20.90 -0.06 -23.89
C PRO A 929 -19.40 0.10 -23.64
N TRP A 930 -19.04 1.18 -22.95
CA TRP A 930 -17.66 1.58 -22.73
C TRP A 930 -17.53 2.39 -21.44
N LEU A 931 -16.65 1.98 -20.54
CA LEU A 931 -16.37 2.69 -19.29
C LEU A 931 -14.99 3.34 -19.38
N ASN A 932 -14.95 4.67 -19.50
CA ASN A 932 -13.72 5.44 -19.69
C ASN A 932 -12.67 5.15 -18.61
N ALA A 933 -13.11 5.05 -17.35
CA ALA A 933 -12.24 4.80 -16.21
C ALA A 933 -11.59 3.39 -16.20
N ILE A 934 -12.18 2.41 -16.89
CA ILE A 934 -11.69 1.03 -16.95
C ILE A 934 -10.95 0.78 -18.27
N HIS A 935 -11.50 1.25 -19.38
CA HIS A 935 -11.10 0.82 -20.71
C HIS A 935 -10.18 1.80 -21.45
N ASP A 936 -10.17 3.11 -21.15
CA ASP A 936 -9.37 4.08 -21.92
C ASP A 936 -7.86 3.81 -21.81
N GLY A 937 -7.37 3.50 -20.62
CA GLY A 937 -5.94 3.23 -20.40
C GLY A 937 -5.45 2.00 -21.19
N PRO A 938 -6.04 0.81 -20.97
CA PRO A 938 -5.72 -0.39 -21.74
C PRO A 938 -5.98 -0.24 -23.24
N GLY A 939 -7.07 0.44 -23.62
CA GLY A 939 -7.45 0.69 -25.01
C GLY A 939 -6.41 1.55 -25.73
N ARG A 940 -5.94 2.63 -25.10
CA ARG A 940 -4.92 3.50 -25.67
C ARG A 940 -3.61 2.75 -25.89
N LYS A 941 -3.21 1.92 -24.92
CA LYS A 941 -2.02 1.08 -25.06
C LYS A 941 -2.12 0.11 -26.23
N LEU A 942 -3.29 -0.50 -26.44
CA LEU A 942 -3.53 -1.38 -27.59
C LEU A 942 -3.52 -0.58 -28.91
N TRP A 943 -4.06 0.64 -28.91
CA TRP A 943 -4.06 1.51 -30.08
C TRP A 943 -2.65 2.01 -30.46
N ASP A 944 -1.81 2.30 -29.48
CA ASP A 944 -0.42 2.68 -29.71
C ASP A 944 0.34 1.56 -30.46
N ASP A 945 0.00 0.28 -30.19
CA ASP A 945 0.55 -0.88 -30.91
C ASP A 945 -0.02 -1.04 -32.34
N VAL A 946 -1.25 -0.57 -32.59
CA VAL A 946 -1.89 -0.59 -33.92
C VAL A 946 -1.31 0.51 -34.83
N SER A 947 -1.06 1.68 -34.25
CA SER A 947 -0.57 2.89 -34.93
C SER A 947 0.96 2.96 -35.08
N SER A 948 1.70 2.10 -34.37
CA SER A 948 3.13 1.80 -34.62
C SER A 948 3.30 0.79 -35.76
#